data_AF-A0A800DNF3-F1
#
_entry.id   AF-A0A800DNF3-F1
#
_cell.length_a   1.000
_cell.length_b   1.000
_cell.length_c   1.000
_cell.angle_alpha   90.00
_cell.angle_beta   90.00
_cell.angle_gamma   90.00
#
_symmetry.space_group_name_H-M   'P 1'
#
loop_
_entity.id
_entity.type
_entity.pdbx_description
1 polymer ?
#
loop_
_entity_poly.entity_id
_entity_poly.type
_entity_poly.pdbx_seq_one_letter_code
_entity_poly.pdbx_strand_id
1 'polypeptide(L)'
;MHADDIQATYKLLAHQAPLELRALKVHADGRTTCIRNCLIHSSEQLVKVCEGYDGVANLYVGLRERRSNFVPQHRSSAKKRDIAAVTTLVIDLDPIRPQGLEKQATTEAELNMAIAEAQYQRDLIAKRGFVPPLLAMSGNGCQLWFFIPRYELPHSGWYAIHKNPKTGEETLTHAFESRLKMFENEVRQLLSREAKTKVKVDSIYDLPRIIKVIGTMSVKGDATRYPNRPHRVSRWLDTPIRQEDPKLLAYMLDLPVQSETENQRLPKIFLDALASDSKLRRLWYNPPQHGDTSVRDWAIGLLCLEHGIHEPQMLFDILSKKPHGKYQRDGYVPYLHTTVSNLLATLRNSFSQEKRVSGETQLFKEAKLKCFMSLFRGRTDVFAKRWEKRDGSKSGYSPACYNEWVQGICEKGSGQKCDKCDKRKYIPLSEEQIERHLRGQITIGLYPLLLNNTSYFLAVDFDGADWKEQTRRFVEVCEQHELPVYIERSRSGNGAHVWFFFSDAYPACKNRKITFALLEAAGIVDEFTKVDSFDRLFPNQDYHTGKGFGNLIALPLQYEPRQKGNSVFVDLANDFKPYPDQWKILTAVQRITPEVLDALFDKFTHANQDETASEDGHKTLCRHDALPLQLTLRNHIVIPKGNLPKRLTDFLKDELNFVNSKYIINQRLGKSNYKTERYFKAITHDDHSIMVPRGFLNRLTQFLNENEIEFQIHDERQKLDSIDLVPTYKLFPHQAKALQNFEDKEGGILVAPPGSGKTIMGLELIARKKQPALIIVHRKQILEQWVERIETFLDIPKK
;
A
#
# COMPACT_ATOMS: atom_id res chain seq x y z
N MET A 1 -51.69 2.44 10.98
CA MET A 1 -51.42 3.84 10.59
C MET A 1 -52.25 4.86 11.39
N HIS A 2 -51.88 6.14 11.39
CA HIS A 2 -52.69 7.31 11.80
C HIS A 2 -52.27 8.53 10.99
N ALA A 3 -53.20 9.05 10.19
CA ALA A 3 -52.90 10.09 9.21
C ALA A 3 -52.42 11.38 9.88
N ASP A 4 -53.05 11.82 10.97
CA ASP A 4 -52.71 13.11 11.61
C ASP A 4 -51.27 13.12 12.18
N ASP A 5 -50.81 11.99 12.73
CA ASP A 5 -49.45 11.84 13.23
C ASP A 5 -48.41 11.89 12.10
N ILE A 6 -48.77 11.34 10.94
CA ILE A 6 -47.92 11.35 9.74
C ILE A 6 -47.83 12.77 9.19
N GLN A 7 -48.97 13.46 9.07
CA GLN A 7 -49.00 14.87 8.66
C GLN A 7 -48.24 15.75 9.65
N ALA A 8 -48.39 15.50 10.95
CA ALA A 8 -47.65 16.16 12.01
C ALA A 8 -46.14 15.97 11.83
N THR A 9 -45.67 14.74 11.52
CA THR A 9 -44.25 14.49 11.25
C THR A 9 -43.70 15.37 10.13
N TYR A 10 -44.46 15.52 9.03
CA TYR A 10 -44.08 16.40 7.91
C TYR A 10 -43.98 17.87 8.37
N LYS A 11 -45.03 18.37 9.03
CA LYS A 11 -45.14 19.76 9.48
C LYS A 11 -44.08 20.11 10.51
N LEU A 12 -43.83 19.23 11.48
CA LEU A 12 -42.87 19.42 12.56
C LEU A 12 -41.41 19.47 12.06
N LEU A 13 -41.07 18.76 10.97
CA LEU A 13 -39.71 18.84 10.40
C LEU A 13 -39.42 20.21 9.77
N ALA A 14 -40.45 20.89 9.24
CA ALA A 14 -40.36 22.24 8.67
C ALA A 14 -39.24 22.40 7.61
N HIS A 15 -39.03 21.37 6.78
CA HIS A 15 -38.06 21.45 5.68
C HIS A 15 -38.61 22.38 4.58
N GLN A 16 -37.74 23.23 4.02
CA GLN A 16 -38.11 24.08 2.89
C GLN A 16 -37.99 23.32 1.56
N ALA A 17 -37.05 22.38 1.47
CA ALA A 17 -36.92 21.42 0.38
C ALA A 17 -37.83 20.19 0.55
N PRO A 18 -38.11 19.44 -0.55
CA PRO A 18 -38.88 18.20 -0.47
C PRO A 18 -38.26 17.17 0.49
N LEU A 19 -39.12 16.51 1.27
CA LEU A 19 -38.72 15.55 2.29
C LEU A 19 -38.34 14.20 1.67
N GLU A 20 -37.16 13.66 1.97
CA GLU A 20 -36.80 12.28 1.60
C GLU A 20 -37.63 11.29 2.42
N LEU A 21 -38.31 10.34 1.75
CA LEU A 21 -38.96 9.19 2.37
C LEU A 21 -38.32 7.88 1.90
N ARG A 22 -38.14 6.95 2.85
CA ARG A 22 -37.62 5.60 2.64
C ARG A 22 -38.53 4.55 3.24
N ALA A 23 -38.93 3.56 2.45
CA ALA A 23 -39.59 2.35 2.93
C ALA A 23 -38.57 1.20 3.00
N LEU A 24 -38.33 0.69 4.21
CA LEU A 24 -37.35 -0.34 4.51
C LEU A 24 -38.04 -1.64 4.91
N LYS A 25 -38.02 -2.64 4.01
CA LYS A 25 -38.57 -3.98 4.28
C LYS A 25 -37.53 -4.82 5.01
N VAL A 26 -37.94 -5.41 6.13
CA VAL A 26 -37.13 -6.37 6.90
C VAL A 26 -37.50 -7.78 6.44
N HIS A 27 -36.51 -8.57 6.07
CA HIS A 27 -36.67 -9.97 5.64
C HIS A 27 -36.53 -10.93 6.82
N ALA A 28 -37.01 -12.17 6.65
CA ALA A 28 -36.95 -13.20 7.68
C ALA A 28 -35.52 -13.53 8.15
N ASP A 29 -34.52 -13.36 7.27
CA ASP A 29 -33.09 -13.53 7.60
C ASP A 29 -32.50 -12.32 8.36
N GLY A 30 -33.31 -11.31 8.67
CA GLY A 30 -32.93 -10.08 9.36
C GLY A 30 -32.28 -9.02 8.45
N ARG A 31 -32.14 -9.27 7.14
CA ARG A 31 -31.66 -8.25 6.20
C ARG A 31 -32.73 -7.19 5.98
N THR A 32 -32.30 -5.97 5.72
CA THR A 32 -33.20 -4.85 5.42
C THR A 32 -32.94 -4.35 4.00
N THR A 33 -34.00 -4.19 3.21
CA THR A 33 -33.93 -3.66 1.84
C THR A 33 -34.79 -2.41 1.71
N CYS A 34 -34.23 -1.37 1.11
CA CYS A 34 -35.01 -0.20 0.69
C CYS A 34 -35.83 -0.57 -0.56
N ILE A 35 -37.15 -0.58 -0.40
CA ILE A 35 -38.12 -0.89 -1.48
C ILE A 35 -38.76 0.36 -2.07
N ARG A 36 -38.61 1.51 -1.42
CA ARG A 36 -39.00 2.82 -1.92
C ARG A 36 -38.05 3.89 -1.39
N ASN A 37 -37.60 4.78 -2.26
CA ASN A 37 -36.85 5.98 -1.92
C ASN A 37 -37.35 7.13 -2.81
N CYS A 38 -38.00 8.15 -2.25
CA CYS A 38 -38.59 9.24 -3.04
C CYS A 38 -38.64 10.56 -2.27
N LEU A 39 -38.91 11.65 -2.99
CA LEU A 39 -39.16 12.97 -2.42
C LEU A 39 -40.66 13.19 -2.21
N ILE A 40 -41.00 13.86 -1.11
CA ILE A 40 -42.36 14.20 -0.69
C ILE A 40 -42.49 15.72 -0.60
N HIS A 41 -43.50 16.27 -1.25
CA HIS A 41 -43.72 17.69 -1.43
C HIS A 41 -44.88 18.24 -0.58
N SER A 42 -45.69 17.38 0.03
CA SER A 42 -46.78 17.80 0.92
C SER A 42 -47.08 16.75 1.99
N SER A 43 -47.75 17.16 3.07
CA SER A 43 -48.22 16.27 4.14
C SER A 43 -49.20 15.21 3.63
N GLU A 44 -50.06 15.55 2.67
CA GLU A 44 -51.06 14.66 2.09
C GLU A 44 -50.37 13.60 1.21
N GLN A 45 -49.35 14.01 0.46
CA GLN A 45 -48.51 13.07 -0.29
C GLN A 45 -47.78 12.11 0.65
N LEU A 46 -47.28 12.60 1.80
CA LEU A 46 -46.64 11.74 2.80
C LEU A 46 -47.59 10.63 3.27
N VAL A 47 -48.82 11.00 3.67
CA VAL A 47 -49.85 10.05 4.11
C VAL A 47 -50.12 9.01 3.03
N LYS A 48 -50.41 9.46 1.80
CA LYS A 48 -50.71 8.56 0.67
C LYS A 48 -49.59 7.57 0.37
N VAL A 49 -48.33 8.01 0.45
CA VAL A 49 -47.18 7.11 0.25
C VAL A 49 -47.05 6.15 1.43
N CYS A 50 -47.24 6.62 2.66
CA CYS A 50 -47.20 5.76 3.84
C CYS A 50 -48.29 4.68 3.81
N GLU A 51 -49.50 4.99 3.38
CA GLU A 51 -50.61 4.02 3.23
C GLU A 51 -50.24 2.81 2.37
N GLY A 52 -49.50 3.03 1.28
CA GLY A 52 -49.09 1.96 0.37
C GLY A 52 -48.03 1.00 0.92
N TYR A 53 -47.38 1.34 2.04
CA TYR A 53 -46.26 0.57 2.60
C TYR A 53 -46.37 0.28 4.10
N ASP A 54 -47.35 0.86 4.82
CA ASP A 54 -47.53 0.65 6.26
C ASP A 54 -47.73 -0.83 6.58
N GLY A 55 -47.05 -1.34 7.60
CA GLY A 55 -47.06 -2.77 7.95
C GLY A 55 -46.28 -3.70 6.99
N VAL A 56 -46.04 -3.30 5.74
CA VAL A 56 -45.20 -4.05 4.79
C VAL A 56 -43.72 -3.70 4.94
N ALA A 57 -43.42 -2.44 5.23
CA ALA A 57 -42.09 -1.92 5.43
C ALA A 57 -42.07 -0.86 6.54
N ASN A 58 -40.94 -0.71 7.21
CA ASN A 58 -40.73 0.40 8.13
C ASN A 58 -40.48 1.68 7.34
N LEU A 59 -41.29 2.71 7.61
CA LEU A 59 -41.22 4.00 6.92
C LEU A 59 -40.39 5.01 7.70
N TYR A 60 -39.45 5.64 7.01
CA TYR A 60 -38.53 6.64 7.56
C TYR A 60 -38.47 7.87 6.67
N VAL A 61 -38.20 9.02 7.26
CA VAL A 61 -37.93 10.27 6.55
C VAL A 61 -36.54 10.80 6.88
N GLY A 62 -35.95 11.58 5.97
CA GLY A 62 -34.73 12.32 6.26
C GLY A 62 -34.95 13.24 7.46
N LEU A 63 -34.19 13.07 8.54
CA LEU A 63 -34.37 13.89 9.73
C LEU A 63 -33.85 15.33 9.51
N ARG A 64 -32.88 15.48 8.61
CA ARG A 64 -32.27 16.75 8.22
C ARG A 64 -32.66 17.11 6.79
N GLU A 65 -32.80 18.40 6.55
CA GLU A 65 -33.22 18.93 5.25
C GLU A 65 -32.19 18.58 4.17
N ARG A 66 -32.66 18.02 3.06
CA ARG A 66 -31.81 17.70 1.90
C ARG A 66 -31.62 18.94 1.04
N ARG A 67 -30.50 19.04 0.34
CA ARG A 67 -30.28 20.08 -0.67
C ARG A 67 -31.28 19.92 -1.81
N SER A 68 -31.63 21.03 -2.45
CA SER A 68 -32.59 21.07 -3.57
C SER A 68 -32.19 20.19 -4.76
N ASN A 69 -30.90 19.94 -4.96
CA ASN A 69 -30.36 19.07 -6.01
C ASN A 69 -30.25 17.59 -5.61
N PHE A 70 -30.73 17.21 -4.43
CA PHE A 70 -30.69 15.82 -3.99
C PHE A 70 -31.66 14.97 -4.80
N VAL A 71 -31.13 13.91 -5.43
CA VAL A 71 -31.92 12.93 -6.17
C VAL A 71 -31.86 11.60 -5.44
N PRO A 72 -32.98 11.07 -4.92
CA PRO A 72 -33.02 9.77 -4.29
C PRO A 72 -32.61 8.67 -5.27
N GLN A 73 -31.52 7.95 -4.99
CA GLN A 73 -31.14 6.79 -5.79
C GLN A 73 -31.66 5.50 -5.15
N HIS A 74 -31.94 4.52 -6.00
CA HIS A 74 -32.33 3.18 -5.56
C HIS A 74 -31.15 2.51 -4.84
N ARG A 75 -31.33 2.17 -3.55
CA ARG A 75 -30.35 1.50 -2.65
C ARG A 75 -29.18 2.33 -2.09
N SER A 76 -29.00 3.62 -2.43
CA SER A 76 -27.90 4.43 -1.85
C SER A 76 -28.40 5.41 -0.79
N SER A 77 -27.77 5.45 0.40
CA SER A 77 -28.08 6.43 1.45
C SER A 77 -27.58 7.84 1.12
N ALA A 78 -28.29 8.86 1.62
CA ALA A 78 -27.81 10.24 1.60
C ALA A 78 -26.45 10.37 2.30
N LYS A 79 -25.65 11.32 1.84
CA LYS A 79 -24.32 11.64 2.38
C LYS A 79 -24.38 13.00 3.08
N LYS A 80 -23.38 13.30 3.92
CA LYS A 80 -23.27 14.60 4.63
C LYS A 80 -23.34 15.81 3.69
N ARG A 81 -22.78 15.69 2.48
CA ARG A 81 -22.80 16.75 1.46
C ARG A 81 -24.21 17.06 0.94
N ASP A 82 -25.14 16.12 1.08
CA ASP A 82 -26.51 16.24 0.58
C ASP A 82 -27.42 16.98 1.58
N ILE A 83 -26.89 17.41 2.73
CA ILE A 83 -27.63 18.08 3.81
C ILE A 83 -27.52 19.60 3.65
N ALA A 84 -28.67 20.26 3.68
CA ALA A 84 -28.80 21.71 3.56
C ALA A 84 -28.90 22.38 4.93
N ALA A 85 -29.72 21.85 5.85
CA ALA A 85 -29.99 22.50 7.11
C ALA A 85 -30.40 21.51 8.22
N VAL A 86 -30.29 21.99 9.46
CA VAL A 86 -30.82 21.32 10.65
C VAL A 86 -31.93 22.17 11.25
N THR A 87 -33.12 21.58 11.40
CA THR A 87 -34.33 22.24 11.95
C THR A 87 -34.86 21.56 13.20
N THR A 88 -34.42 20.34 13.46
CA THR A 88 -34.95 19.46 14.50
C THR A 88 -33.79 18.68 15.10
N LEU A 89 -33.87 18.28 16.36
CA LEU A 89 -32.97 17.33 17.02
C LEU A 89 -33.84 16.23 17.62
N VAL A 90 -33.34 15.00 17.64
CA VAL A 90 -34.06 13.88 18.25
C VAL A 90 -33.10 13.13 19.15
N ILE A 91 -33.59 12.73 20.33
CA ILE A 91 -32.95 11.74 21.18
C ILE A 91 -33.84 10.50 21.21
N ASP A 92 -33.31 9.34 20.86
CA ASP A 92 -34.05 8.07 20.77
C ASP A 92 -33.75 7.19 21.98
N LEU A 93 -34.73 7.02 22.85
CA LEU A 93 -34.65 6.22 24.08
C LEU A 93 -35.24 4.84 23.81
N ASP A 94 -34.40 3.82 23.82
CA ASP A 94 -34.77 2.42 23.58
C ASP A 94 -34.53 1.61 24.87
N PRO A 95 -35.49 0.81 25.35
CA PRO A 95 -35.28 -0.04 26.50
C PRO A 95 -34.28 -1.17 26.17
N ILE A 96 -33.46 -1.50 27.16
CA ILE A 96 -32.50 -2.60 27.12
C ILE A 96 -33.30 -3.91 27.26
N ARG A 97 -33.30 -4.69 26.18
CA ARG A 97 -33.99 -5.98 26.12
C ARG A 97 -33.12 -7.08 26.73
N PRO A 98 -33.73 -8.16 27.26
CA PRO A 98 -33.00 -9.35 27.69
C PRO A 98 -32.17 -9.96 26.56
N GLN A 99 -31.08 -10.64 26.92
CA GLN A 99 -30.19 -11.31 25.99
C GLN A 99 -30.96 -12.33 25.13
N GLY A 100 -30.72 -12.32 23.81
CA GLY A 100 -31.40 -13.17 22.83
C GLY A 100 -32.71 -12.60 22.28
N LEU A 101 -33.20 -11.47 22.82
CA LEU A 101 -34.42 -10.78 22.37
C LEU A 101 -34.14 -9.40 21.76
N GLU A 102 -32.89 -9.08 21.45
CA GLU A 102 -32.45 -7.76 20.98
C GLU A 102 -33.10 -7.36 19.65
N LYS A 103 -33.43 -8.36 18.82
CA LYS A 103 -34.09 -8.19 17.52
C LYS A 103 -35.62 -8.20 17.61
N GLN A 104 -36.20 -8.47 18.78
CA GLN A 104 -37.65 -8.49 18.98
C GLN A 104 -38.19 -7.11 19.35
N ALA A 105 -39.50 -6.91 19.17
CA ALA A 105 -40.20 -5.75 19.67
C ALA A 105 -40.19 -5.69 21.21
N THR A 106 -40.55 -4.56 21.78
CA THR A 106 -40.58 -4.38 23.25
C THR A 106 -41.89 -4.86 23.86
N THR A 107 -41.83 -5.32 25.11
CA THR A 107 -43.06 -5.52 25.90
C THR A 107 -43.66 -4.17 26.29
N GLU A 108 -44.91 -4.16 26.75
CA GLU A 108 -45.53 -2.93 27.25
C GLU A 108 -44.78 -2.35 28.45
N ALA A 109 -44.33 -3.19 29.38
CA ALA A 109 -43.52 -2.75 30.51
C ALA A 109 -42.20 -2.10 30.07
N GLU A 110 -41.51 -2.70 29.09
CA GLU A 110 -40.28 -2.14 28.51
C GLU A 110 -40.54 -0.79 27.81
N LEU A 111 -41.64 -0.69 27.06
CA LEU A 111 -42.01 0.55 26.38
C LEU A 111 -42.37 1.66 27.38
N ASN A 112 -43.19 1.34 28.40
CA ASN A 112 -43.59 2.29 29.43
C ASN A 112 -42.39 2.80 30.24
N MET A 113 -41.37 1.96 30.48
CA MET A 113 -40.12 2.41 31.07
C MET A 113 -39.42 3.46 30.21
N ALA A 114 -39.36 3.26 28.89
CA ALA A 114 -38.76 4.26 27.99
C ALA A 114 -39.57 5.55 27.90
N ILE A 115 -40.90 5.47 27.97
CA ILE A 115 -41.78 6.65 28.00
C ILE A 115 -41.62 7.43 29.30
N ALA A 116 -41.64 6.75 30.45
CA ALA A 116 -41.44 7.37 31.76
C ALA A 116 -40.07 8.05 31.85
N GLU A 117 -39.03 7.40 31.33
CA GLU A 117 -37.70 7.99 31.25
C GLU A 117 -37.70 9.24 30.34
N ALA A 118 -38.36 9.19 29.18
CA ALA A 118 -38.45 10.34 28.29
C ALA A 118 -39.19 11.52 28.96
N GLN A 119 -40.29 11.25 29.67
CA GLN A 119 -41.02 12.27 30.44
C GLN A 119 -40.13 12.90 31.51
N TYR A 120 -39.39 12.08 32.24
CA TYR A 120 -38.46 12.55 33.26
C TYR A 120 -37.36 13.45 32.67
N GLN A 121 -36.72 13.02 31.58
CA GLN A 121 -35.71 13.82 30.90
C GLN A 121 -36.28 15.14 30.35
N ARG A 122 -37.50 15.12 29.79
CA ARG A 122 -38.22 16.33 29.35
C ARG A 122 -38.40 17.32 30.50
N ASP A 123 -38.80 16.84 31.67
CA ASP A 123 -39.01 17.71 32.84
C ASP A 123 -37.68 18.31 33.35
N LEU A 124 -36.58 17.55 33.30
CA LEU A 124 -35.24 18.08 33.62
C LEU A 124 -34.79 19.15 32.62
N ILE A 125 -35.08 18.97 31.34
CA ILE A 125 -34.78 19.95 30.28
C ILE A 125 -35.60 21.22 30.50
N ALA A 126 -36.88 21.09 30.81
CA ALA A 126 -37.76 22.21 31.13
C ALA A 126 -37.25 23.02 32.33
N LYS A 127 -36.81 22.33 33.40
CA LYS A 127 -36.21 22.97 34.59
C LYS A 127 -34.93 23.74 34.29
N ARG A 128 -34.23 23.43 33.19
CA ARG A 128 -33.05 24.15 32.71
C ARG A 128 -33.40 25.38 31.85
N GLY A 129 -34.69 25.65 31.65
CA GLY A 129 -35.17 26.84 30.93
C GLY A 129 -35.20 26.70 29.40
N PHE A 130 -35.05 25.48 28.89
CA PHE A 130 -35.27 25.14 27.48
C PHE A 130 -36.74 24.81 27.23
N VAL A 131 -37.17 24.93 25.98
CA VAL A 131 -38.50 24.48 25.55
C VAL A 131 -38.58 22.96 25.73
N PRO A 132 -39.61 22.43 26.41
CA PRO A 132 -39.77 20.99 26.58
C PRO A 132 -39.88 20.28 25.22
N PRO A 133 -39.06 19.25 24.94
CA PRO A 133 -39.19 18.48 23.70
C PRO A 133 -40.54 17.74 23.63
N LEU A 134 -41.07 17.57 22.43
CA LEU A 134 -42.23 16.73 22.20
C LEU A 134 -41.86 15.25 22.33
N LEU A 135 -42.75 14.48 22.93
CA LEU A 135 -42.61 13.05 23.08
C LEU A 135 -43.29 12.30 21.93
N ALA A 136 -42.55 11.38 21.31
CA ALA A 136 -43.11 10.46 20.33
C ALA A 136 -42.76 9.02 20.69
N MET A 137 -43.77 8.17 20.82
CA MET A 137 -43.58 6.74 20.94
C MET A 137 -43.26 6.16 19.55
N SER A 138 -42.03 5.65 19.37
CA SER A 138 -41.51 5.17 18.07
C SER A 138 -41.99 3.75 17.72
N GLY A 139 -42.82 3.15 18.56
CA GLY A 139 -43.30 1.76 18.49
C GLY A 139 -42.58 0.81 19.43
N ASN A 140 -41.28 1.03 19.64
CA ASN A 140 -40.45 0.20 20.52
C ASN A 140 -39.72 0.99 21.61
N GLY A 141 -39.64 2.32 21.48
CA GLY A 141 -39.05 3.21 22.46
C GLY A 141 -39.79 4.55 22.46
N CYS A 142 -39.16 5.56 23.03
CA CYS A 142 -39.69 6.92 23.08
C CYS A 142 -38.64 7.92 22.57
N GLN A 143 -39.07 8.95 21.86
CA GLN A 143 -38.21 9.95 21.26
C GLN A 143 -38.52 11.33 21.85
N LEU A 144 -37.47 12.08 22.16
CA LEU A 144 -37.53 13.48 22.54
C LEU A 144 -37.22 14.32 21.29
N TRP A 145 -38.20 15.08 20.80
CA TRP A 145 -38.11 15.92 19.62
C TRP A 145 -37.95 17.38 20.01
N PHE A 146 -36.80 17.94 19.69
CA PHE A 146 -36.49 19.34 19.90
C PHE A 146 -36.54 20.08 18.57
N PHE A 147 -37.04 21.30 18.57
CA PHE A 147 -37.09 22.13 17.37
C PHE A 147 -36.23 23.35 17.57
N ILE A 148 -35.37 23.63 16.60
CA ILE A 148 -34.47 24.78 16.61
C ILE A 148 -34.78 25.65 15.39
N PRO A 149 -34.48 26.96 15.45
CA PRO A 149 -34.47 27.78 14.25
C PRO A 149 -33.61 27.14 13.17
N ARG A 150 -34.06 27.24 11.91
CA ARG A 150 -33.38 26.59 10.78
C ARG A 150 -31.92 27.03 10.70
N TYR A 151 -31.02 26.10 10.97
CA TYR A 151 -29.58 26.32 10.91
C TYR A 151 -29.05 25.79 9.57
N GLU A 152 -28.69 26.70 8.66
CA GLU A 152 -28.12 26.35 7.37
C GLU A 152 -26.69 25.82 7.50
N LEU A 153 -26.42 24.71 6.83
CA LEU A 153 -25.08 24.16 6.68
C LEU A 153 -24.46 24.69 5.38
N PRO A 154 -23.24 25.24 5.42
CA PRO A 154 -22.64 25.92 4.27
C PRO A 154 -22.51 25.01 3.04
N HIS A 155 -22.57 25.61 1.85
CA HIS A 155 -22.36 24.90 0.59
C HIS A 155 -20.87 24.68 0.33
N SER A 156 -20.33 23.53 0.75
CA SER A 156 -19.03 23.09 0.26
C SER A 156 -19.23 22.28 -1.03
N GLY A 157 -19.07 22.91 -2.18
CA GLY A 157 -18.76 22.18 -3.41
C GLY A 157 -17.49 21.36 -3.18
N TRP A 158 -17.58 20.04 -3.34
CA TRP A 158 -16.45 19.09 -3.31
C TRP A 158 -15.65 19.01 -1.99
N TYR A 159 -16.17 18.16 -1.09
CA TYR A 159 -15.50 17.53 0.08
C TYR A 159 -14.71 18.45 1.02
N ALA A 160 -15.45 19.20 1.83
CA ALA A 160 -14.96 19.88 3.02
C ALA A 160 -14.54 18.92 4.15
N ILE A 161 -13.22 18.71 4.30
CA ILE A 161 -12.56 18.75 5.61
C ILE A 161 -11.44 19.80 5.49
N HIS A 162 -11.84 21.07 5.43
CA HIS A 162 -10.92 22.16 5.71
C HIS A 162 -10.81 22.31 7.23
N LYS A 163 -9.60 22.19 7.77
CA LYS A 163 -9.17 23.13 8.79
C LYS A 163 -8.52 24.30 8.06
N ASN A 164 -8.95 25.52 8.33
CA ASN A 164 -8.29 26.71 7.82
C ASN A 164 -6.82 26.69 8.31
N PRO A 165 -5.79 26.61 7.44
CA PRO A 165 -4.40 26.44 7.87
C PRO A 165 -3.80 27.67 8.56
N LYS A 166 -4.48 28.82 8.55
CA LYS A 166 -4.04 30.04 9.23
C LYS A 166 -4.69 30.25 10.60
N THR A 167 -5.89 29.68 10.84
CA THR A 167 -6.68 29.91 12.08
C THR A 167 -7.07 28.65 12.83
N GLY A 168 -7.02 27.46 12.21
CA GLY A 168 -7.36 26.18 12.84
C GLY A 168 -8.85 25.80 12.83
N GLU A 169 -9.75 26.62 12.29
CA GLU A 169 -11.20 26.37 12.33
C GLU A 169 -11.67 25.23 11.41
N GLU A 170 -12.50 24.34 11.97
CA GLU A 170 -13.18 23.22 11.30
C GLU A 170 -14.32 23.70 10.39
N THR A 171 -14.68 22.91 9.37
CA THR A 171 -15.87 23.24 8.57
C THR A 171 -17.13 23.18 9.44
N LEU A 172 -18.01 24.19 9.35
CA LEU A 172 -19.24 24.30 10.17
C LEU A 172 -20.06 22.99 10.20
N THR A 173 -20.06 22.24 9.10
CA THR A 173 -20.71 20.92 8.99
C THR A 173 -20.12 19.87 9.95
N HIS A 174 -18.80 19.79 10.11
CA HIS A 174 -18.17 18.86 11.07
C HIS A 174 -18.31 19.36 12.51
N ALA A 175 -18.16 20.67 12.71
CA ALA A 175 -18.34 21.28 14.02
C ALA A 175 -19.76 21.04 14.57
N PHE A 176 -20.79 21.21 13.74
CA PHE A 176 -22.18 20.98 14.15
C PHE A 176 -22.49 19.50 14.38
N GLU A 177 -21.96 18.56 13.57
CA GLU A 177 -22.11 17.12 13.86
C GLU A 177 -21.41 16.72 15.17
N SER A 178 -20.27 17.33 15.49
CA SER A 178 -19.59 17.12 16.76
C SER A 178 -20.42 17.63 17.94
N ARG A 179 -21.04 18.81 17.80
CA ARG A 179 -21.97 19.39 18.77
C ARG A 179 -23.22 18.52 18.96
N LEU A 180 -23.78 17.95 17.89
CA LEU A 180 -24.88 16.97 17.98
C LEU A 180 -24.48 15.75 18.82
N LYS A 181 -23.28 15.21 18.58
CA LYS A 181 -22.76 14.09 19.37
C LYS A 181 -22.53 14.47 20.82
N MET A 182 -22.06 15.69 21.09
CA MET A 182 -21.88 16.20 22.45
C MET A 182 -23.20 16.37 23.19
N PHE A 183 -24.21 16.95 22.54
CA PHE A 183 -25.56 17.06 23.07
C PHE A 183 -26.14 15.68 23.41
N GLU A 184 -26.03 14.68 22.52
CA GLU A 184 -26.47 13.31 22.80
C GLU A 184 -25.73 12.69 24.01
N ASN A 185 -24.42 12.95 24.12
CA ASN A 185 -23.61 12.46 25.23
C ASN A 185 -23.99 13.09 26.57
N GLU A 186 -24.34 14.39 26.60
CA GLU A 186 -24.81 15.03 27.83
C GLU A 186 -26.11 14.41 28.32
N VAL A 187 -27.07 14.17 27.40
CA VAL A 187 -28.32 13.47 27.75
C VAL A 187 -28.02 12.05 28.24
N ARG A 188 -27.10 11.33 27.59
CA ARG A 188 -26.63 10.01 28.04
C ARG A 188 -25.99 10.06 29.43
N GLN A 189 -25.25 11.12 29.75
CA GLN A 189 -24.66 11.29 31.08
C GLN A 189 -25.71 11.55 32.15
N LEU A 190 -26.75 12.35 31.85
CA LEU A 190 -27.87 12.55 32.77
C LEU A 190 -28.54 11.23 33.13
N LEU A 191 -28.79 10.37 32.14
CA LEU A 191 -29.32 9.02 32.35
C LEU A 191 -28.41 8.13 33.20
N SER A 192 -27.09 8.30 33.11
CA SER A 192 -26.12 7.46 33.82
C SER A 192 -25.92 7.83 35.30
N ARG A 193 -26.17 9.10 35.66
CA ARG A 193 -25.97 9.63 37.02
C ARG A 193 -27.04 9.16 38.00
N GLU A 194 -28.19 8.77 37.48
CA GLU A 194 -29.31 8.28 38.27
C GLU A 194 -29.49 6.78 37.98
N ALA A 195 -29.03 5.96 38.93
CA ALA A 195 -29.09 4.49 39.02
C ALA A 195 -29.68 3.65 37.85
N LYS A 196 -28.88 2.70 37.32
CA LYS A 196 -29.30 1.45 36.64
C LYS A 196 -30.58 1.53 35.77
N THR A 197 -30.77 2.59 34.99
CA THR A 197 -31.93 2.66 34.09
C THR A 197 -31.80 1.54 33.04
N LYS A 198 -32.90 0.80 32.81
CA LYS A 198 -32.97 -0.20 31.73
C LYS A 198 -33.27 0.44 30.38
N VAL A 199 -32.90 1.70 30.18
CA VAL A 199 -33.17 2.49 28.99
C VAL A 199 -31.84 3.08 28.51
N LYS A 200 -31.58 2.98 27.21
CA LYS A 200 -30.37 3.51 26.58
C LYS A 200 -30.74 4.57 25.55
N VAL A 201 -29.82 5.51 25.33
CA VAL A 201 -29.89 6.43 24.19
C VAL A 201 -29.22 5.78 22.99
N ASP A 202 -29.95 5.67 21.88
CA ASP A 202 -29.41 5.21 20.61
C ASP A 202 -28.71 6.36 19.88
N SER A 203 -27.58 6.05 19.23
CA SER A 203 -26.78 7.05 18.55
C SER A 203 -27.35 7.44 17.20
N ILE A 204 -27.83 8.68 17.12
CA ILE A 204 -28.54 9.23 15.96
C ILE A 204 -28.02 10.62 15.53
N TYR A 205 -26.82 10.99 15.99
CA TYR A 205 -26.20 12.29 15.74
C TYR A 205 -25.68 12.53 14.30
N ASP A 206 -25.60 11.50 13.44
CA ASP A 206 -25.08 11.64 12.09
C ASP A 206 -25.94 12.56 11.21
N LEU A 207 -25.32 13.45 10.42
CA LEU A 207 -26.09 14.39 9.60
C LEU A 207 -27.04 13.75 8.56
N PRO A 208 -26.70 12.65 7.86
CA PRO A 208 -27.62 12.04 6.91
C PRO A 208 -28.72 11.17 7.54
N ARG A 209 -28.88 11.20 8.87
CA ARG A 209 -29.81 10.34 9.62
C ARG A 209 -31.23 10.38 9.06
N ILE A 210 -31.85 9.21 9.04
CA ILE A 210 -33.28 9.02 8.81
C ILE A 210 -33.97 8.69 10.13
N ILE A 211 -35.22 9.10 10.28
CA ILE A 211 -36.03 8.90 11.49
C ILE A 211 -37.39 8.31 11.12
N LYS A 212 -38.00 7.57 12.05
CA LYS A 212 -39.30 6.91 11.84
C LYS A 212 -40.37 7.96 11.50
N VAL A 213 -41.24 7.65 10.54
CA VAL A 213 -42.47 8.45 10.34
C VAL A 213 -43.45 8.10 11.45
N ILE A 214 -43.70 9.03 12.37
CA ILE A 214 -44.64 8.82 13.47
C ILE A 214 -46.05 8.69 12.89
N GLY A 215 -46.85 7.76 13.42
CA GLY A 215 -48.14 7.36 12.87
C GLY A 215 -48.09 6.10 12.02
N THR A 216 -46.90 5.54 11.74
CA THR A 216 -46.74 4.29 10.98
C THR A 216 -46.40 3.10 11.91
N MET A 217 -46.73 1.89 11.48
CA MET A 217 -46.46 0.62 12.14
C MET A 217 -44.95 0.36 12.24
N SER A 218 -44.48 0.04 13.44
CA SER A 218 -43.10 -0.39 13.71
C SER A 218 -43.03 -1.90 13.75
N VAL A 219 -42.49 -2.47 12.67
CA VAL A 219 -42.32 -3.91 12.47
C VAL A 219 -40.90 -4.29 12.93
N LYS A 220 -40.79 -5.00 14.07
CA LYS A 220 -39.51 -5.45 14.63
C LYS A 220 -39.65 -6.88 15.18
N GLY A 221 -38.84 -7.79 14.66
CA GLY A 221 -38.88 -9.20 15.06
C GLY A 221 -40.19 -9.90 14.70
N ASP A 222 -40.41 -11.04 15.33
CA ASP A 222 -41.53 -11.94 15.06
C ASP A 222 -42.59 -11.84 16.17
N ALA A 223 -43.59 -10.99 15.94
CA ALA A 223 -44.69 -10.79 16.87
C ALA A 223 -45.61 -12.02 16.98
N THR A 224 -45.57 -12.95 16.02
CA THR A 224 -46.38 -14.18 16.09
C THR A 224 -45.76 -15.17 17.08
N ARG A 225 -44.44 -15.27 17.08
CA ARG A 225 -43.67 -16.10 18.02
C ARG A 225 -43.59 -15.51 19.43
N TYR A 226 -43.67 -14.17 19.56
CA TYR A 226 -43.60 -13.46 20.84
C TYR A 226 -44.81 -12.52 21.02
N PRO A 227 -45.99 -13.04 21.41
CA PRO A 227 -47.23 -12.26 21.46
C PRO A 227 -47.20 -11.07 22.43
N ASN A 228 -46.40 -11.16 23.50
CA ASN A 228 -46.21 -10.08 24.47
C ASN A 228 -45.27 -8.96 23.95
N ARG A 229 -44.77 -9.08 22.72
CA ARG A 229 -43.90 -8.11 22.03
C ARG A 229 -44.53 -7.74 20.68
N PRO A 230 -45.68 -7.06 20.67
CA PRO A 230 -46.41 -6.75 19.44
C PRO A 230 -45.69 -5.69 18.60
N HIS A 231 -45.93 -5.73 17.29
CA HIS A 231 -45.69 -4.56 16.43
C HIS A 231 -46.70 -3.47 16.78
N ARG A 232 -46.25 -2.22 16.90
CA ARG A 232 -47.08 -1.09 17.34
C ARG A 232 -47.05 0.06 16.34
N VAL A 233 -48.18 0.75 16.22
CA VAL A 233 -48.24 2.01 15.50
C VAL A 233 -47.58 3.08 16.38
N SER A 234 -46.58 3.76 15.83
CA SER A 234 -45.94 4.91 16.49
C SER A 234 -46.92 6.08 16.64
N ARG A 235 -46.80 6.87 17.71
CA ARG A 235 -47.74 7.94 18.10
C ARG A 235 -47.00 9.14 18.66
N TRP A 236 -47.49 10.36 18.40
CA TRP A 236 -47.15 11.50 19.23
C TRP A 236 -47.86 11.35 20.57
N LEU A 237 -47.14 11.52 21.67
CA LEU A 237 -47.71 11.47 23.02
C LEU A 237 -48.18 12.86 23.48
N ASP A 238 -47.63 13.91 22.88
CA ASP A 238 -47.99 15.30 23.09
C ASP A 238 -48.74 15.85 21.87
N THR A 239 -49.42 17.00 22.03
CA THR A 239 -50.01 17.72 20.90
C THR A 239 -48.89 18.22 19.96
N PRO A 240 -48.87 17.86 18.67
CA PRO A 240 -47.73 18.07 17.79
C PRO A 240 -47.64 19.50 17.26
N ILE A 241 -47.30 20.44 18.14
CA ILE A 241 -47.09 21.84 17.80
C ILE A 241 -45.59 22.12 17.81
N ARG A 242 -45.08 22.65 16.68
CA ARG A 242 -43.66 23.03 16.57
C ARG A 242 -43.44 24.30 17.38
N GLN A 243 -42.67 24.19 18.45
CA GLN A 243 -42.15 25.33 19.21
C GLN A 243 -40.64 25.36 19.10
N GLU A 244 -40.11 26.35 18.39
CA GLU A 244 -38.66 26.49 18.21
C GLU A 244 -38.00 27.06 19.47
N ASP A 245 -36.81 26.55 19.78
CA ASP A 245 -35.99 26.98 20.89
C ASP A 245 -34.68 27.63 20.38
N PRO A 246 -34.65 28.96 20.22
CA PRO A 246 -33.41 29.68 19.89
C PRO A 246 -32.34 29.54 20.97
N LYS A 247 -32.71 29.36 22.24
CA LYS A 247 -31.75 29.17 23.33
C LYS A 247 -31.07 27.82 23.21
N LEU A 248 -31.81 26.79 22.80
CA LEU A 248 -31.23 25.48 22.51
C LEU A 248 -30.26 25.54 21.32
N LEU A 249 -30.59 26.29 20.26
CA LEU A 249 -29.64 26.51 19.16
C LEU A 249 -28.38 27.23 19.64
N ALA A 250 -28.52 28.31 20.41
CA ALA A 250 -27.38 29.02 20.98
C ALA A 250 -26.54 28.10 21.87
N TYR A 251 -27.18 27.34 22.76
CA TYR A 251 -26.54 26.31 23.58
C TYR A 251 -25.78 25.30 22.73
N MET A 252 -26.39 24.78 21.66
CA MET A 252 -25.74 23.86 20.74
C MET A 252 -24.53 24.45 20.04
N LEU A 253 -24.56 25.72 19.68
CA LEU A 253 -23.44 26.40 19.02
C LEU A 253 -22.31 26.70 20.02
N ASP A 254 -22.66 26.98 21.27
CA ASP A 254 -21.74 27.14 22.40
C ASP A 254 -21.19 25.80 22.90
N LEU A 255 -21.82 24.67 22.56
CA LEU A 255 -21.27 23.38 22.90
C LEU A 255 -19.87 23.28 22.26
N PRO A 256 -18.85 23.01 23.08
CA PRO A 256 -17.49 22.81 22.59
C PRO A 256 -17.49 21.74 21.51
N VAL A 257 -16.68 21.94 20.47
CA VAL A 257 -16.43 20.86 19.51
C VAL A 257 -15.54 19.83 20.23
N GLN A 258 -15.60 18.51 19.92
CA GLN A 258 -14.80 17.49 20.65
C GLN A 258 -13.27 17.77 20.68
N SER A 259 -12.76 18.71 19.87
CA SER A 259 -11.39 19.22 19.97
C SER A 259 -11.14 20.18 21.16
N GLU A 260 -12.19 20.77 21.74
CA GLU A 260 -12.14 21.75 22.84
C GLU A 260 -12.44 21.16 24.23
N THR A 261 -13.33 20.16 24.36
CA THR A 261 -13.67 19.58 25.68
C THR A 261 -12.63 18.69 26.31
N GLU A 262 -11.80 18.04 25.50
CA GLU A 262 -10.73 17.22 26.07
C GLU A 262 -9.66 18.08 26.75
N ASN A 263 -9.60 19.37 26.44
CA ASN A 263 -8.58 20.28 26.95
C ASN A 263 -8.94 20.97 28.27
N GLN A 264 -10.18 20.95 28.76
CA GLN A 264 -10.54 21.76 29.95
C GLN A 264 -10.40 21.05 31.32
N ARG A 265 -9.98 19.78 31.38
CA ARG A 265 -9.80 19.02 32.65
C ARG A 265 -8.39 18.46 32.87
N LEU A 266 -7.45 18.87 32.04
CA LEU A 266 -6.07 18.43 32.15
C LEU A 266 -5.23 19.59 32.70
N PRO A 267 -4.20 19.31 33.52
CA PRO A 267 -3.28 20.33 34.00
C PRO A 267 -2.78 21.18 32.83
N LYS A 268 -2.70 22.50 32.99
CA LYS A 268 -2.27 23.43 31.92
C LYS A 268 -0.96 22.98 31.27
N ILE A 269 0.00 22.52 32.07
CA ILE A 269 1.28 21.96 31.59
C ILE A 269 1.09 20.76 30.64
N PHE A 270 0.08 19.92 30.85
CA PHE A 270 -0.25 18.81 29.96
C PHE A 270 -0.94 19.27 28.67
N LEU A 271 -1.73 20.34 28.74
CA LEU A 271 -2.33 20.96 27.55
C LEU A 271 -1.28 21.59 26.67
N ASP A 272 -0.32 22.28 27.29
CA ASP A 272 0.83 22.87 26.60
C ASP A 272 1.69 21.76 25.97
N ALA A 273 1.87 20.62 26.67
CA ALA A 273 2.52 19.42 26.13
C ALA A 273 1.73 18.82 24.95
N LEU A 274 0.41 18.68 25.05
CA LEU A 274 -0.45 18.23 23.95
C LEU A 274 -0.38 19.18 22.74
N ALA A 275 -0.28 20.49 22.98
CA ALA A 275 -0.19 21.54 21.96
C ALA A 275 1.18 21.60 21.27
N SER A 276 2.24 21.15 21.93
CA SER A 276 3.61 21.15 21.39
C SER A 276 4.05 19.80 20.83
N ASP A 277 3.52 18.68 21.34
CA ASP A 277 3.98 17.33 21.00
C ASP A 277 2.95 16.55 20.18
N SER A 278 3.26 16.36 18.90
CA SER A 278 2.41 15.65 17.94
C SER A 278 2.23 14.15 18.27
N LYS A 279 3.20 13.53 18.95
CA LYS A 279 3.17 12.11 19.34
C LYS A 279 2.28 11.93 20.57
N LEU A 280 2.42 12.79 21.59
CA LEU A 280 1.53 12.82 22.76
C LEU A 280 0.08 13.09 22.32
N ARG A 281 -0.12 14.08 21.45
CA ARG A 281 -1.43 14.38 20.84
C ARG A 281 -2.01 13.17 20.12
N ARG A 282 -1.22 12.50 19.28
CA ARG A 282 -1.70 11.30 18.55
C ARG A 282 -2.11 10.18 19.51
N LEU A 283 -1.32 9.91 20.54
CA LEU A 283 -1.61 8.87 21.54
C LEU A 283 -2.84 9.20 22.38
N TRP A 284 -3.08 10.48 22.65
CA TRP A 284 -4.19 10.97 23.46
C TRP A 284 -5.55 10.99 22.74
N TYR A 285 -5.59 11.48 21.49
CA TYR A 285 -6.84 11.66 20.73
C TYR A 285 -7.20 10.51 19.79
N ASN A 286 -6.22 9.74 19.30
CA ASN A 286 -6.43 8.68 18.31
C ASN A 286 -5.98 7.31 18.83
N PRO A 287 -6.67 6.76 19.85
CA PRO A 287 -6.28 5.47 20.41
C PRO A 287 -6.55 4.31 19.43
N PRO A 288 -5.67 3.29 19.39
CA PRO A 288 -5.90 2.10 18.58
C PRO A 288 -7.17 1.36 19.02
N GLN A 289 -8.00 0.95 18.05
CA GLN A 289 -9.34 0.40 18.31
C GLN A 289 -9.33 -1.01 18.94
N HIS A 290 -8.22 -1.76 18.86
CA HIS A 290 -8.01 -3.07 19.51
C HIS A 290 -6.52 -3.32 19.80
N GLY A 291 -6.18 -3.83 20.98
CA GLY A 291 -4.82 -4.18 21.41
C GLY A 291 -4.59 -3.99 22.92
N ASP A 292 -3.48 -4.51 23.45
CA ASP A 292 -3.07 -4.30 24.85
C ASP A 292 -2.76 -2.81 25.09
N THR A 293 -3.64 -2.14 25.82
CA THR A 293 -3.61 -0.69 26.00
C THR A 293 -2.66 -0.24 27.13
N SER A 294 -2.03 -1.18 27.85
CA SER A 294 -1.04 -0.88 28.89
C SER A 294 0.22 -0.18 28.35
N VAL A 295 0.65 -0.56 27.14
CA VAL A 295 1.75 0.07 26.40
C VAL A 295 1.45 1.54 26.08
N ARG A 296 0.16 1.88 25.92
CA ARG A 296 -0.27 3.24 25.62
C ARG A 296 -0.23 4.14 26.84
N ASP A 297 -0.73 3.66 27.98
CA ASP A 297 -0.69 4.41 29.24
C ASP A 297 0.77 4.66 29.67
N TRP A 298 1.64 3.67 29.47
CA TRP A 298 3.08 3.80 29.65
C TRP A 298 3.69 4.87 28.73
N ALA A 299 3.34 4.85 27.43
CA ALA A 299 3.84 5.82 26.46
C ALA A 299 3.33 7.25 26.73
N ILE A 300 2.08 7.42 27.16
CA ILE A 300 1.55 8.72 27.59
C ILE A 300 2.29 9.20 28.83
N GLY A 301 2.50 8.31 29.82
CA GLY A 301 3.23 8.63 31.03
C GLY A 301 4.68 9.03 30.80
N LEU A 302 5.41 8.35 29.91
CA LEU A 302 6.78 8.74 29.51
C LEU A 302 6.83 10.11 28.84
N LEU A 303 5.88 10.40 27.95
CA LEU A 303 5.80 11.72 27.32
C LEU A 303 5.43 12.81 28.34
N CYS A 304 4.56 12.52 29.31
CA CYS A 304 4.31 13.43 30.43
C CYS A 304 5.61 13.76 31.18
N LEU A 305 6.46 12.76 31.43
CA LEU A 305 7.76 12.94 32.08
C LEU A 305 8.71 13.81 31.25
N GLU A 306 8.78 13.59 29.93
CA GLU A 306 9.60 14.39 29.00
C GLU A 306 9.16 15.87 28.96
N HIS A 307 7.87 16.13 29.18
CA HIS A 307 7.28 17.48 29.28
C HIS A 307 7.26 18.05 30.71
N GLY A 308 8.01 17.46 31.64
CA GLY A 308 8.21 18.00 32.99
C GLY A 308 7.10 17.67 34.01
N ILE A 309 6.20 16.74 33.69
CA ILE A 309 5.07 16.35 34.56
C ILE A 309 5.51 15.18 35.44
N HIS A 310 6.17 15.47 36.55
CA HIS A 310 6.81 14.46 37.42
C HIS A 310 6.03 14.19 38.71
N GLU A 311 4.99 14.96 39.00
CA GLU A 311 4.20 14.77 40.21
C GLU A 311 3.40 13.45 40.11
N PRO A 312 3.54 12.52 41.07
CA PRO A 312 2.84 11.24 41.03
C PRO A 312 1.32 11.38 40.92
N GLN A 313 0.74 12.31 41.67
CA GLN A 313 -0.71 12.53 41.66
C GLN A 313 -1.19 13.12 40.32
N MET A 314 -0.42 14.03 39.72
CA MET A 314 -0.74 14.62 38.42
C MET A 314 -0.66 13.59 37.28
N LEU A 315 0.37 12.73 37.29
CA LEU A 315 0.47 11.61 36.34
C LEU A 315 -0.69 10.63 36.50
N PHE A 316 -1.04 10.31 37.76
CA PHE A 316 -2.20 9.47 38.05
C PHE A 316 -3.50 10.11 37.55
N ASP A 317 -3.68 11.41 37.77
CA ASP A 317 -4.88 12.15 37.36
C ASP A 317 -5.01 12.25 35.83
N ILE A 318 -3.89 12.44 35.11
CA ILE A 318 -3.85 12.44 33.64
C ILE A 318 -4.18 11.04 33.10
N LEU A 319 -3.49 10.00 33.58
CA LEU A 319 -3.68 8.63 33.09
C LEU A 319 -5.06 8.07 33.47
N SER A 320 -5.64 8.49 34.59
CA SER A 320 -6.97 8.07 35.02
C SER A 320 -8.12 8.74 34.26
N LYS A 321 -7.90 9.85 33.52
CA LYS A 321 -8.98 10.52 32.75
C LYS A 321 -9.55 9.66 31.63
N LYS A 322 -8.73 8.75 31.10
CA LYS A 322 -9.10 7.86 30.01
C LYS A 322 -8.65 6.43 30.38
N PRO A 323 -9.49 5.66 31.11
CA PRO A 323 -9.15 4.30 31.47
C PRO A 323 -9.10 3.38 30.25
N HIS A 324 -7.91 2.94 29.87
CA HIS A 324 -7.74 2.01 28.74
C HIS A 324 -6.85 0.85 29.14
N GLY A 325 -7.48 -0.29 29.45
CA GLY A 325 -6.79 -1.47 29.98
C GLY A 325 -7.70 -2.69 29.99
N LYS A 326 -7.08 -3.87 30.11
CA LYS A 326 -7.74 -5.15 30.39
C LYS A 326 -8.45 -5.16 31.76
N TYR A 327 -8.10 -4.22 32.64
CA TYR A 327 -8.65 -4.04 33.98
C TYR A 327 -9.72 -2.96 33.98
N GLN A 328 -10.97 -3.32 33.67
CA GLN A 328 -12.12 -2.43 33.80
C GLN A 328 -13.06 -2.97 34.88
N ARG A 329 -12.73 -2.68 36.15
CA ARG A 329 -13.65 -2.29 37.25
C ARG A 329 -13.00 -2.42 38.64
N ASP A 330 -12.23 -3.47 38.93
CA ASP A 330 -11.67 -3.67 40.29
C ASP A 330 -10.13 -3.61 40.39
N GLY A 331 -9.39 -3.74 39.28
CA GLY A 331 -7.92 -3.77 39.26
C GLY A 331 -7.23 -2.52 38.67
N TYR A 332 -7.99 -1.52 38.21
CA TYR A 332 -7.44 -0.40 37.43
C TYR A 332 -6.63 0.60 38.29
N VAL A 333 -7.12 0.90 39.48
CA VAL A 333 -6.46 1.82 40.41
C VAL A 333 -5.12 1.26 40.91
N PRO A 334 -5.04 -0.02 41.38
CA PRO A 334 -3.76 -0.65 41.70
C PRO A 334 -2.77 -0.68 40.52
N TYR A 335 -3.26 -0.95 39.30
CA TYR A 335 -2.46 -0.92 38.06
C TYR A 335 -1.90 0.47 37.78
N LEU A 336 -2.71 1.53 37.89
CA LEU A 336 -2.25 2.90 37.69
C LEU A 336 -1.23 3.32 38.73
N HIS A 337 -1.42 2.98 40.01
CA HIS A 337 -0.41 3.23 41.05
C HIS A 337 0.91 2.53 40.73
N THR A 338 0.84 1.29 40.24
CA THR A 338 2.03 0.54 39.79
C THR A 338 2.69 1.19 38.58
N THR A 339 1.90 1.62 37.61
CA THR A 339 2.36 2.28 36.38
C THR A 339 3.04 3.61 36.68
N VAL A 340 2.42 4.47 37.50
CA VAL A 340 2.99 5.75 37.95
C VAL A 340 4.26 5.52 38.75
N SER A 341 4.28 4.53 39.66
CA SER A 341 5.47 4.18 40.44
C SER A 341 6.62 3.73 39.54
N ASN A 342 6.33 2.91 38.52
CA ASN A 342 7.33 2.42 37.57
C ASN A 342 7.82 3.52 36.61
N LEU A 343 6.95 4.45 36.19
CA LEU A 343 7.31 5.62 35.40
C LEU A 343 8.26 6.54 36.19
N LEU A 344 7.94 6.81 37.45
CA LEU A 344 8.80 7.63 38.32
C LEU A 344 10.08 6.90 38.72
N ALA A 345 10.07 5.57 38.85
CA ALA A 345 11.28 4.78 39.00
C ALA A 345 12.15 4.86 37.75
N THR A 346 11.54 4.85 36.55
CA THR A 346 12.23 5.07 35.28
C THR A 346 12.86 6.46 35.23
N LEU A 347 12.12 7.50 35.66
CA LEU A 347 12.61 8.87 35.80
C LEU A 347 13.78 8.98 36.81
N ARG A 348 13.66 8.33 37.97
CA ARG A 348 14.73 8.29 38.99
C ARG A 348 15.95 7.52 38.50
N ASN A 349 15.77 6.47 37.72
CA ASN A 349 16.86 5.73 37.09
C ASN A 349 17.56 6.57 36.01
N SER A 350 16.83 7.41 35.26
CA SER A 350 17.43 8.40 34.36
C SER A 350 18.12 9.56 35.11
N PHE A 351 17.56 10.09 36.21
CA PHE A 351 18.22 11.14 37.02
C PHE A 351 19.43 10.63 37.83
N SER A 352 19.44 9.35 38.21
CA SER A 352 20.57 8.71 38.88
C SER A 352 21.71 8.40 37.90
N GLN A 353 21.42 8.32 36.60
CA GLN A 353 22.42 8.24 35.52
C GLN A 353 22.87 9.62 35.02
N GLU A 354 22.00 10.64 35.03
CA GLU A 354 22.32 12.00 34.56
C GLU A 354 23.22 12.81 35.51
N LYS A 355 23.24 12.51 36.81
CA LYS A 355 24.11 13.22 37.77
C LYS A 355 25.57 12.76 37.81
N ARG A 356 26.01 11.85 36.93
CA ARG A 356 27.42 11.39 36.89
C ARG A 356 28.12 11.36 35.53
N VAL A 357 27.46 11.58 34.38
CA VAL A 357 28.09 11.29 33.05
C VAL A 357 27.65 12.21 31.87
N SER A 358 27.43 13.52 32.08
CA SER A 358 26.68 14.37 31.13
C SER A 358 27.47 15.20 30.09
N GLY A 359 28.79 15.01 29.91
CA GLY A 359 29.57 15.73 28.88
C GLY A 359 29.93 14.89 27.65
N GLU A 360 30.55 13.72 27.86
CA GLU A 360 31.20 12.96 26.79
C GLU A 360 30.24 12.08 25.96
N THR A 361 29.15 11.60 26.57
CA THR A 361 28.20 10.68 25.92
C THR A 361 27.37 11.35 24.81
N GLN A 362 27.09 12.65 24.95
CA GLN A 362 26.36 13.45 23.95
C GLN A 362 27.20 13.66 22.69
N LEU A 363 28.47 14.08 22.86
CA LEU A 363 29.45 14.22 21.78
C LEU A 363 29.68 12.90 21.03
N PHE A 364 29.73 11.77 21.76
CA PHE A 364 29.88 10.45 21.16
C PHE A 364 28.66 10.02 20.32
N LYS A 365 27.45 10.37 20.76
CA LYS A 365 26.21 10.11 20.00
C LYS A 365 26.19 10.91 18.69
N GLU A 366 26.48 12.20 18.75
CA GLU A 366 26.53 13.08 17.58
C GLU A 366 27.62 12.64 16.59
N ALA A 367 28.79 12.25 17.09
CA ALA A 367 29.88 11.73 16.27
C ALA A 367 29.48 10.47 15.48
N LYS A 368 28.74 9.55 16.11
CA LYS A 368 28.23 8.33 15.43
C LYS A 368 27.21 8.64 14.34
N LEU A 369 26.28 9.55 14.59
CA LEU A 369 25.28 9.96 13.60
C LEU A 369 25.95 10.64 12.40
N LYS A 370 26.87 11.57 12.64
CA LYS A 370 27.65 12.24 11.59
C LYS A 370 28.49 11.25 10.80
N CYS A 371 29.18 10.32 11.46
CA CYS A 371 29.95 9.26 10.80
C CYS A 371 29.05 8.44 9.86
N PHE A 372 27.93 7.91 10.36
CA PHE A 372 27.00 7.11 9.57
C PHE A 372 26.46 7.88 8.35
N MET A 373 26.00 9.11 8.56
CA MET A 373 25.47 9.95 7.47
C MET A 373 26.54 10.39 6.47
N SER A 374 27.81 10.46 6.87
CA SER A 374 28.91 10.81 5.97
C SER A 374 29.30 9.68 5.01
N LEU A 375 29.00 8.43 5.38
CA LEU A 375 29.28 7.24 4.56
C LEU A 375 28.09 6.88 3.68
N PHE A 376 26.90 6.76 4.27
CA PHE A 376 25.69 6.34 3.55
C PHE A 376 24.96 7.56 2.98
N ARG A 377 25.63 8.27 2.08
CA ARG A 377 25.11 9.49 1.42
C ARG A 377 24.36 9.14 0.15
N GLY A 378 23.13 9.65 0.04
CA GLY A 378 22.29 9.54 -1.15
C GLY A 378 21.36 10.73 -1.23
N ARG A 379 20.16 10.53 -1.77
CA ARG A 379 19.12 11.57 -1.78
C ARG A 379 18.71 11.96 -0.36
N THR A 380 18.68 13.26 -0.10
CA THR A 380 18.26 13.84 1.19
C THR A 380 16.81 14.31 1.19
N ASP A 381 16.22 14.51 0.01
CA ASP A 381 14.83 14.97 -0.15
C ASP A 381 13.79 13.89 0.14
N VAL A 382 14.19 12.60 0.09
CA VAL A 382 13.32 11.46 0.34
C VAL A 382 14.13 10.21 0.75
N PHE A 383 13.54 9.39 1.63
CA PHE A 383 14.00 8.03 1.92
C PHE A 383 12.83 7.04 1.87
N ALA A 384 13.10 5.73 1.87
CA ALA A 384 12.03 4.72 1.96
C ALA A 384 11.96 4.09 3.35
N LYS A 385 10.73 3.86 3.83
CA LYS A 385 10.47 3.05 5.04
C LYS A 385 10.14 1.63 4.65
N ARG A 386 10.74 0.67 5.36
CA ARG A 386 10.31 -0.74 5.30
C ARG A 386 8.93 -0.88 5.93
N TRP A 387 8.06 -1.68 5.31
CA TRP A 387 6.80 -2.12 5.86
C TRP A 387 6.68 -3.64 5.75
N GLU A 388 5.90 -4.21 6.64
CA GLU A 388 5.60 -5.64 6.67
C GLU A 388 4.12 -5.81 7.01
N LYS A 389 3.45 -6.74 6.34
CA LYS A 389 2.07 -7.08 6.68
C LYS A 389 2.02 -7.75 8.04
N ARG A 390 0.91 -7.56 8.76
CA ARG A 390 0.71 -8.14 10.10
C ARG A 390 0.77 -9.68 10.12
N ASP A 391 0.48 -10.32 9.01
CA ASP A 391 0.54 -11.77 8.84
C ASP A 391 1.94 -12.28 8.43
N GLY A 392 2.94 -11.39 8.29
CA GLY A 392 4.29 -11.72 7.83
C GLY A 392 4.39 -12.14 6.35
N SER A 393 3.26 -12.20 5.62
CA SER A 393 3.22 -12.78 4.27
C SER A 393 3.94 -11.95 3.21
N LYS A 394 4.02 -10.63 3.41
CA LYS A 394 4.65 -9.68 2.48
C LYS A 394 5.35 -8.58 3.24
N SER A 395 6.51 -8.20 2.70
CA SER A 395 7.24 -7.02 3.12
C SER A 395 7.70 -6.23 1.90
N GLY A 396 8.07 -4.98 2.11
CA GLY A 396 8.57 -4.12 1.05
C GLY A 396 9.05 -2.78 1.59
N TYR A 397 9.41 -1.90 0.67
CA TYR A 397 9.79 -0.52 0.97
C TYR A 397 8.86 0.44 0.26
N SER A 398 8.67 1.61 0.85
CA SER A 398 7.92 2.68 0.19
C SER A 398 8.41 4.06 0.65
N PRO A 399 8.36 5.09 -0.22
CA PRO A 399 8.79 6.43 0.14
C PRO A 399 8.11 6.94 1.41
N ALA A 400 8.92 7.48 2.33
CA ALA A 400 8.45 8.13 3.53
C ALA A 400 7.75 9.44 3.15
N CYS A 401 6.48 9.55 3.48
CA CYS A 401 5.66 10.71 3.14
C CYS A 401 4.91 11.18 4.40
N TYR A 402 4.88 12.48 4.67
CA TYR A 402 4.06 13.05 5.75
C TYR A 402 2.57 12.77 5.53
N ASN A 403 2.17 12.64 4.27
CA ASN A 403 0.81 12.35 3.88
C ASN A 403 0.52 10.84 3.83
N GLU A 404 1.49 9.96 4.11
CA GLU A 404 1.32 8.52 4.03
C GLU A 404 0.12 8.04 4.87
N TRP A 405 -0.83 7.34 4.25
CA TRP A 405 -2.08 6.87 4.87
C TRP A 405 -3.02 7.96 5.41
N VAL A 406 -2.76 9.23 5.11
CA VAL A 406 -3.70 10.32 5.42
C VAL A 406 -4.90 10.21 4.48
N GLN A 407 -6.06 9.86 5.06
CA GLN A 407 -7.31 9.62 4.34
C GLN A 407 -7.72 10.86 3.53
N GLY A 408 -7.89 10.71 2.21
CA GLY A 408 -8.22 11.79 1.29
C GLY A 408 -7.02 12.57 0.70
N ILE A 409 -5.79 12.31 1.16
CA ILE A 409 -4.57 12.90 0.57
C ILE A 409 -3.68 11.82 -0.07
N CYS A 410 -3.47 10.70 0.63
CA CYS A 410 -2.67 9.60 0.11
C CYS A 410 -3.56 8.50 -0.43
N GLU A 411 -3.53 8.32 -1.75
CA GLU A 411 -4.30 7.31 -2.48
C GLU A 411 -3.56 5.96 -2.58
N LYS A 412 -2.56 5.73 -1.74
CA LYS A 412 -1.82 4.45 -1.71
C LYS A 412 -2.75 3.25 -1.43
N GLY A 413 -3.89 3.48 -0.75
CA GLY A 413 -4.94 2.49 -0.51
C GLY A 413 -5.81 2.14 -1.72
N SER A 414 -5.88 2.99 -2.75
CA SER A 414 -6.56 2.71 -4.03
C SER A 414 -5.60 2.18 -5.11
N GLY A 415 -4.31 2.01 -4.78
CA GLY A 415 -3.28 1.48 -5.67
C GLY A 415 -2.46 2.55 -6.41
N GLN A 416 -2.62 3.84 -6.11
CA GLN A 416 -1.77 4.89 -6.70
C GLN A 416 -0.33 4.76 -6.20
N LYS A 417 0.64 4.76 -7.12
CA LYS A 417 2.06 4.76 -6.76
C LYS A 417 2.50 6.15 -6.28
N CYS A 418 3.33 6.18 -5.23
CA CYS A 418 3.75 7.43 -4.59
C CYS A 418 4.56 8.35 -5.51
N ASP A 419 5.32 7.81 -6.47
CA ASP A 419 6.09 8.56 -7.47
C ASP A 419 5.22 9.38 -8.43
N LYS A 420 3.95 8.99 -8.62
CA LYS A 420 2.96 9.68 -9.46
C LYS A 420 1.89 10.41 -8.63
N CYS A 421 2.12 10.60 -7.33
CA CYS A 421 1.17 11.26 -6.44
C CYS A 421 1.43 12.78 -6.44
N ASP A 422 0.47 13.59 -6.88
CA ASP A 422 0.58 15.06 -6.88
C ASP A 422 0.42 15.68 -5.49
N LYS A 423 -0.01 14.88 -4.52
CA LYS A 423 -0.12 15.25 -3.11
C LYS A 423 1.05 14.72 -2.27
N ARG A 424 2.14 14.29 -2.90
CA ARG A 424 3.34 13.81 -2.20
C ARG A 424 3.99 14.93 -1.40
N LYS A 425 4.28 14.66 -0.13
CA LYS A 425 5.12 15.50 0.73
C LYS A 425 6.13 14.60 1.42
N TYR A 426 7.24 14.33 0.74
CA TYR A 426 8.25 13.41 1.25
C TYR A 426 8.90 13.92 2.52
N ILE A 427 9.26 12.98 3.38
CA ILE A 427 10.01 13.27 4.60
C ILE A 427 11.49 13.26 4.19
N PRO A 428 12.23 14.37 4.40
CA PRO A 428 13.65 14.40 4.11
C PRO A 428 14.41 13.44 5.04
N LEU A 429 15.53 12.92 4.57
CA LEU A 429 16.43 12.11 5.38
C LEU A 429 17.23 13.04 6.30
N SER A 430 16.93 13.02 7.60
CA SER A 430 17.59 13.82 8.63
C SER A 430 18.30 12.96 9.67
N GLU A 431 19.15 13.59 10.51
CA GLU A 431 19.80 12.94 11.65
C GLU A 431 18.79 12.23 12.56
N GLU A 432 17.64 12.84 12.81
CA GLU A 432 16.55 12.23 13.57
C GLU A 432 16.09 10.90 12.93
N GLN A 433 15.91 10.85 11.61
CA GLN A 433 15.46 9.62 10.96
C GLN A 433 16.55 8.53 11.01
N ILE A 434 17.82 8.90 10.87
CA ILE A 434 18.95 7.97 11.01
C ILE A 434 19.06 7.45 12.46
N GLU A 435 18.87 8.30 13.46
CA GLU A 435 18.82 7.86 14.86
C GLU A 435 17.69 6.83 15.07
N ARG A 436 16.49 7.13 14.56
CA ARG A 436 15.33 6.23 14.63
C ARG A 436 15.60 4.89 13.93
N HIS A 437 16.39 4.90 12.86
CA HIS A 437 16.85 3.68 12.18
C HIS A 437 17.77 2.83 13.06
N LEU A 438 18.83 3.43 13.61
CA LEU A 438 19.83 2.74 14.43
C LEU A 438 19.26 2.21 15.75
N ARG A 439 18.20 2.87 16.26
CA ARG A 439 17.43 2.44 17.44
C ARG A 439 16.34 1.41 17.14
N GLY A 440 16.11 1.06 15.86
CA GLY A 440 15.12 0.06 15.47
C GLY A 440 13.67 0.54 15.42
N GLN A 441 13.43 1.84 15.53
CA GLN A 441 12.07 2.40 15.44
C GLN A 441 11.54 2.40 14.00
N ILE A 442 12.44 2.49 13.03
CA ILE A 442 12.15 2.36 11.59
C ILE A 442 13.29 1.59 10.91
N THR A 443 13.03 0.99 9.75
CA THR A 443 14.09 0.51 8.85
C THR A 443 14.09 1.39 7.60
N ILE A 444 15.22 2.01 7.30
CA ILE A 444 15.39 2.94 6.19
C ILE A 444 16.02 2.22 4.99
N GLY A 445 15.50 2.50 3.80
CA GLY A 445 16.24 2.36 2.57
C GLY A 445 16.60 3.72 1.98
N LEU A 446 17.76 3.78 1.35
CA LEU A 446 18.36 4.97 0.75
C LEU A 446 18.32 4.87 -0.79
N TYR A 447 18.09 6.01 -1.44
CA TYR A 447 18.23 6.16 -2.89
C TYR A 447 19.63 6.72 -3.20
N PRO A 448 20.58 5.92 -3.74
CA PRO A 448 21.97 6.31 -3.87
C PRO A 448 22.25 7.23 -5.07
N LEU A 449 21.44 7.16 -6.13
CA LEU A 449 21.61 8.00 -7.32
C LEU A 449 21.07 9.41 -7.10
N LEU A 450 21.94 10.41 -7.22
CA LEU A 450 21.59 11.82 -7.11
C LEU A 450 20.98 12.35 -8.43
N LEU A 451 20.34 13.52 -8.36
CA LEU A 451 19.67 14.15 -9.51
C LEU A 451 20.63 14.57 -10.64
N ASN A 452 21.90 14.77 -10.32
CA ASN A 452 23.00 15.07 -11.25
C ASN A 452 23.73 13.80 -11.75
N ASN A 453 23.14 12.61 -11.60
CA ASN A 453 23.68 11.32 -12.07
C ASN A 453 24.98 10.85 -11.39
N THR A 454 25.29 11.36 -10.19
CA THR A 454 26.43 10.92 -9.38
C THR A 454 25.98 10.12 -8.15
N SER A 455 26.90 9.40 -7.50
CA SER A 455 26.69 8.77 -6.19
C SER A 455 27.93 8.92 -5.30
N TYR A 456 27.77 8.81 -3.98
CA TYR A 456 28.87 8.87 -3.00
C TYR A 456 29.42 7.49 -2.60
N PHE A 457 28.77 6.44 -3.09
CA PHE A 457 29.21 5.07 -2.92
C PHE A 457 28.70 4.22 -4.09
N LEU A 458 29.22 3.01 -4.18
CA LEU A 458 28.57 1.91 -4.88
C LEU A 458 28.55 0.67 -4.01
N ALA A 459 27.47 -0.09 -4.09
CA ALA A 459 27.37 -1.37 -3.42
C ALA A 459 27.06 -2.49 -4.41
N VAL A 460 27.72 -3.63 -4.25
CA VAL A 460 27.48 -4.86 -5.01
C VAL A 460 26.77 -5.86 -4.11
N ASP A 461 25.63 -6.37 -4.56
CA ASP A 461 24.80 -7.32 -3.83
C ASP A 461 25.11 -8.77 -4.25
N PHE A 462 25.54 -9.59 -3.28
CA PHE A 462 25.83 -11.00 -3.43
C PHE A 462 24.82 -11.82 -2.64
N ASP A 463 24.03 -12.63 -3.33
CA ASP A 463 23.00 -13.50 -2.77
C ASP A 463 23.13 -14.93 -3.35
N GLY A 464 22.55 -15.93 -2.68
CA GLY A 464 22.46 -17.31 -3.17
C GLY A 464 23.31 -18.29 -2.36
N ALA A 465 23.52 -19.51 -2.87
CA ALA A 465 24.32 -20.52 -2.17
C ALA A 465 25.82 -20.13 -2.10
N ASP A 466 26.33 -19.52 -3.18
CA ASP A 466 27.77 -19.27 -3.36
C ASP A 466 28.19 -17.83 -3.02
N TRP A 467 27.34 -17.06 -2.32
CA TRP A 467 27.57 -15.63 -2.07
C TRP A 467 28.92 -15.36 -1.37
N LYS A 468 29.34 -16.23 -0.45
CA LYS A 468 30.63 -16.10 0.26
C LYS A 468 31.80 -16.21 -0.69
N GLU A 469 31.75 -17.20 -1.59
CA GLU A 469 32.82 -17.49 -2.53
C GLU A 469 32.92 -16.39 -3.59
N GLN A 470 31.78 -15.95 -4.14
CA GLN A 470 31.74 -14.81 -5.05
C GLN A 470 32.24 -13.52 -4.38
N THR A 471 31.88 -13.29 -3.12
CA THR A 471 32.36 -12.13 -2.37
C THR A 471 33.88 -12.17 -2.16
N ARG A 472 34.46 -13.35 -1.85
CA ARG A 472 35.93 -13.50 -1.70
C ARG A 472 36.65 -13.14 -2.99
N ARG A 473 36.29 -13.78 -4.10
CA ARG A 473 36.91 -13.52 -5.41
C ARG A 473 36.80 -12.06 -5.82
N PHE A 474 35.64 -11.45 -5.59
CA PHE A 474 35.43 -10.04 -5.89
C PHE A 474 36.32 -9.14 -5.05
N VAL A 475 36.42 -9.39 -3.75
CA VAL A 475 37.28 -8.60 -2.84
C VAL A 475 38.76 -8.79 -3.18
N GLU A 476 39.20 -10.01 -3.49
CA GLU A 476 40.57 -10.29 -3.94
C GLU A 476 40.95 -9.47 -5.19
N VAL A 477 40.06 -9.40 -6.18
CA VAL A 477 40.26 -8.56 -7.36
C VAL A 477 40.27 -7.08 -6.99
N CYS A 478 39.40 -6.62 -6.07
CA CYS A 478 39.45 -5.24 -5.61
C CYS A 478 40.77 -4.89 -4.91
N GLU A 479 41.30 -5.81 -4.09
CA GLU A 479 42.59 -5.66 -3.40
C GLU A 479 43.76 -5.59 -4.39
N GLN A 480 43.74 -6.38 -5.48
CA GLN A 480 44.74 -6.30 -6.57
C GLN A 480 44.76 -4.93 -7.26
N HIS A 481 43.64 -4.21 -7.21
CA HIS A 481 43.48 -2.85 -7.73
C HIS A 481 43.59 -1.77 -6.65
N GLU A 482 44.05 -2.13 -5.44
CA GLU A 482 44.20 -1.23 -4.28
C GLU A 482 42.90 -0.50 -3.89
N LEU A 483 41.76 -1.13 -4.13
CA LEU A 483 40.45 -0.56 -3.82
C LEU A 483 39.97 -0.97 -2.42
N PRO A 484 39.81 -0.02 -1.48
CA PRO A 484 39.23 -0.33 -0.18
C PRO A 484 37.74 -0.67 -0.33
N VAL A 485 37.36 -1.85 0.16
CA VAL A 485 36.00 -2.37 0.15
C VAL A 485 35.57 -2.86 1.53
N TYR A 486 34.28 -2.75 1.82
CA TYR A 486 33.72 -3.10 3.13
C TYR A 486 32.51 -4.02 2.96
N ILE A 487 32.50 -5.14 3.69
CA ILE A 487 31.48 -6.18 3.53
C ILE A 487 30.42 -6.04 4.62
N GLU A 488 29.17 -5.79 4.25
CA GLU A 488 28.01 -5.89 5.14
C GLU A 488 27.28 -7.20 4.87
N ARG A 489 27.07 -8.03 5.90
CA ARG A 489 26.19 -9.19 5.77
C ARG A 489 24.75 -8.75 5.59
N SER A 490 24.03 -9.35 4.65
CA SER A 490 22.65 -8.98 4.32
C SER A 490 21.69 -9.16 5.51
N ARG A 491 20.49 -8.58 5.40
CA ARG A 491 19.44 -8.69 6.43
C ARG A 491 19.05 -10.15 6.74
N SER A 492 19.01 -11.00 5.71
CA SER A 492 18.64 -12.42 5.85
C SER A 492 19.78 -13.25 6.42
N GLY A 493 21.03 -12.82 6.24
CA GLY A 493 22.24 -13.57 6.56
C GLY A 493 22.70 -14.50 5.42
N ASN A 494 21.94 -14.60 4.32
CA ASN A 494 22.21 -15.47 3.18
C ASN A 494 22.79 -14.71 1.97
N GLY A 495 23.55 -13.66 2.26
CA GLY A 495 24.13 -12.77 1.27
C GLY A 495 24.96 -11.66 1.93
N ALA A 496 25.55 -10.80 1.11
CA ALA A 496 26.32 -9.64 1.56
C ALA A 496 26.29 -8.51 0.52
N HIS A 497 26.43 -7.28 1.01
CA HIS A 497 26.71 -6.11 0.19
C HIS A 497 28.19 -5.72 0.36
N VAL A 498 28.90 -5.56 -0.76
CA VAL A 498 30.27 -5.04 -0.78
C VAL A 498 30.24 -3.56 -1.15
N TRP A 499 30.70 -2.70 -0.23
CA TRP A 499 30.59 -1.24 -0.32
C TRP A 499 31.92 -0.59 -0.72
N PHE A 500 31.86 0.30 -1.71
CA PHE A 500 32.90 1.27 -2.06
C PHE A 500 32.45 2.66 -1.63
N PHE A 501 33.23 3.39 -0.84
CA PHE A 501 32.91 4.75 -0.41
C PHE A 501 33.81 5.77 -1.09
N PHE A 502 33.24 6.91 -1.50
CA PHE A 502 33.97 7.95 -2.24
C PHE A 502 34.14 9.22 -1.42
N SER A 503 35.24 9.96 -1.65
CA SER A 503 35.46 11.25 -0.98
C SER A 503 34.42 12.26 -1.43
N ASP A 504 34.10 12.24 -2.72
CA ASP A 504 33.18 13.14 -3.41
C ASP A 504 32.21 12.38 -4.31
N ALA A 505 31.16 13.06 -4.77
CA ALA A 505 30.16 12.43 -5.63
C ALA A 505 30.78 12.12 -7.01
N TYR A 506 30.70 10.86 -7.43
CA TYR A 506 31.30 10.37 -8.67
C TYR A 506 30.24 9.90 -9.69
N PRO A 507 30.43 10.07 -11.01
CA PRO A 507 29.44 9.67 -12.01
C PRO A 507 29.07 8.19 -11.95
N ALA A 508 27.78 7.89 -11.80
CA ALA A 508 27.28 6.52 -11.64
C ALA A 508 27.59 5.64 -12.87
N CYS A 509 27.53 6.20 -14.08
CA CYS A 509 27.87 5.52 -15.33
C CYS A 509 29.33 5.04 -15.34
N LYS A 510 30.29 5.90 -14.96
CA LYS A 510 31.71 5.53 -14.91
C LYS A 510 31.95 4.44 -13.89
N ASN A 511 31.42 4.62 -12.68
CA ASN A 511 31.60 3.70 -11.58
C ASN A 511 31.03 2.30 -11.87
N ARG A 512 29.82 2.23 -12.44
CA ARG A 512 29.20 0.96 -12.84
C ARG A 512 30.05 0.21 -13.85
N LYS A 513 30.72 0.90 -14.79
CA LYS A 513 31.66 0.29 -15.74
C LYS A 513 32.91 -0.25 -15.05
N ILE A 514 33.51 0.51 -14.13
CA ILE A 514 34.64 0.05 -13.31
C ILE A 514 34.26 -1.23 -12.56
N THR A 515 33.15 -1.20 -11.82
CA THR A 515 32.71 -2.35 -11.03
C THR A 515 32.37 -3.55 -11.90
N PHE A 516 31.79 -3.34 -13.08
CA PHE A 516 31.50 -4.42 -14.00
C PHE A 516 32.77 -5.10 -14.51
N ALA A 517 33.80 -4.32 -14.87
CA ALA A 517 35.10 -4.86 -15.25
C ALA A 517 35.76 -5.66 -14.10
N LEU A 518 35.62 -5.20 -12.85
CA LEU A 518 36.08 -5.95 -11.68
C LEU A 518 35.30 -7.27 -11.48
N LEU A 519 33.99 -7.27 -11.73
CA LEU A 519 33.15 -8.47 -11.67
C LEU A 519 33.48 -9.47 -12.78
N GLU A 520 33.82 -8.98 -13.98
CA GLU A 520 34.30 -9.80 -15.11
C GLU A 520 35.65 -10.42 -14.76
N ALA A 521 36.60 -9.63 -14.25
CA ALA A 521 37.91 -10.09 -13.80
C ALA A 521 37.81 -11.13 -12.65
N ALA A 522 36.81 -11.02 -11.80
CA ALA A 522 36.53 -12.00 -10.74
C ALA A 522 35.80 -13.27 -11.23
N GLY A 523 35.44 -13.35 -12.52
CA GLY A 523 34.69 -14.47 -13.09
C GLY A 523 33.25 -14.59 -12.57
N ILE A 524 32.67 -13.49 -12.10
CA ILE A 524 31.34 -13.45 -11.49
C ILE A 524 30.27 -13.11 -12.53
N VAL A 525 30.62 -12.25 -13.48
CA VAL A 525 29.83 -11.97 -14.67
C VAL A 525 30.65 -12.30 -15.91
N ASP A 526 29.97 -12.75 -16.95
CA ASP A 526 30.59 -13.03 -18.23
C ASP A 526 30.68 -11.74 -19.08
N GLU A 527 31.68 -11.67 -19.97
CA GLU A 527 31.47 -10.96 -21.24
C GLU A 527 30.17 -11.54 -21.82
N PHE A 528 29.31 -10.87 -22.54
CA PHE A 528 27.93 -11.29 -22.88
C PHE A 528 26.89 -10.76 -21.89
N THR A 529 27.24 -10.52 -20.63
CA THR A 529 26.34 -9.86 -19.70
C THR A 529 26.32 -8.36 -19.98
N LYS A 530 25.11 -7.80 -20.18
CA LYS A 530 24.95 -6.35 -20.35
C LYS A 530 25.04 -5.65 -18.99
N VAL A 531 25.88 -4.63 -18.86
CA VAL A 531 26.00 -3.79 -17.64
C VAL A 531 24.65 -3.27 -17.16
N ASP A 532 23.79 -2.82 -18.10
CA ASP A 532 22.44 -2.33 -17.81
C ASP A 532 21.43 -3.40 -17.38
N SER A 533 21.78 -4.68 -17.58
CA SER A 533 20.99 -5.83 -17.16
C SER A 533 21.39 -6.34 -15.77
N PHE A 534 22.52 -5.87 -15.22
CA PHE A 534 23.03 -6.32 -13.93
C PHE A 534 22.44 -5.47 -12.80
N ASP A 535 21.41 -6.00 -12.15
CA ASP A 535 20.59 -5.30 -11.14
C ASP A 535 21.15 -5.38 -9.72
N ARG A 536 22.25 -6.12 -9.52
CA ARG A 536 22.98 -6.28 -8.26
C ARG A 536 23.89 -5.10 -7.89
N LEU A 537 23.94 -4.04 -8.72
CA LEU A 537 24.70 -2.82 -8.42
C LEU A 537 23.80 -1.72 -7.87
N PHE A 538 24.25 -0.99 -6.85
CA PHE A 538 23.54 0.14 -6.27
C PHE A 538 24.43 1.39 -6.32
N PRO A 539 24.12 2.41 -7.14
CA PRO A 539 22.93 2.54 -8.01
C PRO A 539 22.90 1.54 -9.18
N ASN A 540 21.70 1.17 -9.62
CA ASN A 540 21.51 0.24 -10.76
C ASN A 540 21.24 0.95 -12.08
N GLN A 541 21.32 2.28 -12.09
CA GLN A 541 21.16 3.11 -13.29
C GLN A 541 22.37 4.02 -13.46
N ASP A 542 22.76 4.24 -14.71
CA ASP A 542 23.77 5.22 -15.11
C ASP A 542 23.28 6.67 -14.95
N TYR A 543 22.00 6.89 -15.27
CA TYR A 543 21.38 8.21 -15.31
C TYR A 543 20.00 8.19 -14.65
N HIS A 544 19.66 9.28 -13.97
CA HIS A 544 18.33 9.53 -13.44
C HIS A 544 17.39 9.91 -14.58
N THR A 545 16.37 9.09 -14.82
CA THR A 545 15.43 9.25 -15.96
C THR A 545 14.50 10.50 -15.89
N GLY A 546 14.72 11.39 -14.93
CA GLY A 546 13.82 12.49 -14.59
C GLY A 546 12.48 12.06 -13.95
N LYS A 547 12.19 10.75 -13.88
CA LYS A 547 10.97 10.17 -13.29
C LYS A 547 11.33 9.16 -12.20
N GLY A 548 10.58 9.15 -11.10
CA GLY A 548 10.83 8.26 -9.96
C GLY A 548 12.01 8.71 -9.07
N PHE A 549 12.53 7.79 -8.23
CA PHE A 549 13.61 8.08 -7.25
C PHE A 549 14.93 7.38 -7.54
N GLY A 550 14.98 6.48 -8.54
CA GLY A 550 16.06 5.50 -8.70
C GLY A 550 15.81 4.20 -7.92
N ASN A 551 16.77 3.28 -7.94
CA ASN A 551 16.71 2.08 -7.11
C ASN A 551 17.06 2.36 -5.65
N LEU A 552 16.65 1.45 -4.77
CA LEU A 552 16.76 1.58 -3.33
C LEU A 552 17.71 0.52 -2.80
N ILE A 553 18.64 0.90 -1.91
CA ILE A 553 19.41 -0.04 -1.08
C ILE A 553 18.99 0.12 0.40
N ALA A 554 18.90 -0.97 1.15
CA ALA A 554 18.60 -0.89 2.59
C ALA A 554 19.82 -0.38 3.36
N LEU A 555 19.63 0.51 4.35
CA LEU A 555 20.74 0.96 5.18
C LEU A 555 21.18 -0.16 6.16
N PRO A 556 22.49 -0.26 6.46
CA PRO A 556 23.04 -1.26 7.37
C PRO A 556 22.79 -0.89 8.85
N LEU A 557 23.15 -1.79 9.76
CA LEU A 557 22.98 -1.66 11.21
C LEU A 557 21.51 -1.61 11.67
N GLN A 558 20.65 -2.33 10.96
CA GLN A 558 19.25 -2.51 11.33
C GLN A 558 19.13 -3.21 12.68
N TYR A 559 18.36 -2.65 13.62
CA TYR A 559 18.33 -3.11 15.01
C TYR A 559 18.03 -4.61 15.18
N GLU A 560 16.91 -5.11 14.64
CA GLU A 560 16.53 -6.54 14.82
C GLU A 560 17.48 -7.50 14.09
N PRO A 561 17.87 -7.28 12.80
CA PRO A 561 18.88 -8.12 12.15
C PRO A 561 20.23 -8.10 12.86
N ARG A 562 20.66 -6.93 13.37
CA ARG A 562 21.94 -6.76 14.08
C ARG A 562 22.03 -7.63 15.33
N GLN A 563 20.92 -7.81 16.04
CA GLN A 563 20.87 -8.73 17.20
C GLN A 563 21.18 -10.19 16.83
N LYS A 564 21.00 -10.56 15.56
CA LYS A 564 21.32 -11.90 15.02
C LYS A 564 22.66 -11.94 14.29
N GLY A 565 23.46 -10.87 14.36
CA GLY A 565 24.71 -10.75 13.60
C GLY A 565 24.51 -10.55 12.09
N ASN A 566 23.36 -10.04 11.67
CA ASN A 566 23.03 -9.69 10.29
C ASN A 566 22.88 -8.16 10.13
N SER A 567 22.94 -7.64 8.90
CA SER A 567 23.00 -6.19 8.65
C SER A 567 24.12 -5.51 9.43
N VAL A 568 25.28 -6.15 9.48
CA VAL A 568 26.49 -5.70 10.17
C VAL A 568 27.69 -5.91 9.26
N PHE A 569 28.71 -5.08 9.47
CA PHE A 569 30.00 -5.23 8.82
C PHE A 569 30.72 -6.45 9.37
N VAL A 570 31.30 -7.22 8.46
CA VAL A 570 31.94 -8.51 8.73
C VAL A 570 33.35 -8.54 8.20
N ASP A 571 34.18 -9.36 8.83
CA ASP A 571 35.58 -9.53 8.50
C ASP A 571 35.78 -10.73 7.58
N LEU A 572 36.33 -10.49 6.38
CA LEU A 572 36.63 -11.54 5.42
C LEU A 572 37.66 -12.54 5.96
N ALA A 573 38.70 -12.05 6.64
CA ALA A 573 39.79 -12.88 7.18
C ALA A 573 39.31 -13.82 8.28
N ASN A 574 38.21 -13.48 8.96
CA ASN A 574 37.60 -14.26 10.02
C ASN A 574 36.33 -15.01 9.57
N ASP A 575 36.29 -15.48 8.31
CA ASP A 575 35.14 -16.17 7.67
C ASP A 575 33.82 -15.41 7.83
N PHE A 576 33.83 -14.14 7.47
CA PHE A 576 32.66 -13.25 7.52
C PHE A 576 32.08 -13.09 8.94
N LYS A 577 32.87 -13.25 10.01
CA LYS A 577 32.38 -12.97 11.37
C LYS A 577 32.14 -11.46 11.56
N PRO A 578 31.06 -11.05 12.26
CA PRO A 578 30.82 -9.64 12.57
C PRO A 578 31.99 -9.02 13.34
N TYR A 579 32.37 -7.79 12.96
CA TYR A 579 33.33 -7.03 13.75
C TYR A 579 32.79 -6.76 15.16
N PRO A 580 33.60 -6.93 16.23
CA PRO A 580 33.15 -6.69 17.60
C PRO A 580 32.65 -5.27 17.85
N ASP A 581 33.31 -4.27 17.24
CA ASP A 581 32.89 -2.88 17.25
C ASP A 581 32.65 -2.37 15.83
N GLN A 582 31.37 -2.27 15.47
CA GLN A 582 30.92 -1.77 14.18
C GLN A 582 31.32 -0.31 13.94
N TRP A 583 31.36 0.52 14.99
CA TRP A 583 31.67 1.94 14.86
C TRP A 583 33.15 2.19 14.65
N LYS A 584 34.01 1.34 15.23
CA LYS A 584 35.45 1.37 14.96
C LYS A 584 35.76 1.16 13.48
N ILE A 585 35.07 0.23 12.82
CA ILE A 585 35.23 -0.01 11.38
C ILE A 585 34.68 1.15 10.56
N LEU A 586 33.46 1.62 10.86
CA LEU A 586 32.87 2.74 10.12
C LEU A 586 33.71 4.01 10.20
N THR A 587 34.30 4.31 11.36
CA THR A 587 35.20 5.48 11.51
C THR A 587 36.54 5.32 10.81
N ALA A 588 36.97 4.08 10.53
CA ALA A 588 38.21 3.75 9.83
C ALA A 588 38.02 3.56 8.31
N VAL A 589 36.82 3.84 7.78
CA VAL A 589 36.55 3.70 6.34
C VAL A 589 37.44 4.65 5.53
N GLN A 590 38.21 4.08 4.61
CA GLN A 590 38.97 4.79 3.61
C GLN A 590 38.04 5.11 2.42
N ARG A 591 38.09 6.36 1.97
CA ARG A 591 37.29 6.83 0.84
C ARG A 591 38.17 6.94 -0.39
N ILE A 592 37.69 6.40 -1.50
CA ILE A 592 38.36 6.45 -2.81
C ILE A 592 38.12 7.84 -3.40
N THR A 593 39.17 8.45 -3.92
CA THR A 593 39.04 9.78 -4.53
C THR A 593 38.61 9.66 -6.00
N PRO A 594 37.97 10.69 -6.57
CA PRO A 594 37.62 10.71 -7.99
C PRO A 594 38.79 10.44 -8.92
N GLU A 595 40.00 10.90 -8.57
CA GLU A 595 41.21 10.72 -9.39
C GLU A 595 41.60 9.24 -9.52
N VAL A 596 41.50 8.47 -8.43
CA VAL A 596 41.74 7.02 -8.46
C VAL A 596 40.67 6.31 -9.31
N LEU A 597 39.41 6.74 -9.18
CA LEU A 597 38.31 6.17 -9.97
C LEU A 597 38.40 6.52 -11.45
N ASP A 598 38.83 7.74 -11.80
CA ASP A 598 39.04 8.15 -13.19
C ASP A 598 40.23 7.39 -13.79
N ALA A 599 41.34 7.23 -13.06
CA ALA A 599 42.47 6.42 -13.52
C ALA A 599 42.09 4.94 -13.77
N LEU A 600 41.24 4.36 -12.91
CA LEU A 600 40.71 3.01 -13.11
C LEU A 600 39.71 2.95 -14.27
N PHE A 601 38.85 3.96 -14.42
CA PHE A 601 37.93 4.06 -15.53
C PHE A 601 38.69 4.10 -16.86
N ASP A 602 39.71 4.94 -16.94
CA ASP A 602 40.59 5.08 -18.08
C ASP A 602 41.34 3.77 -18.33
N LYS A 603 41.88 3.12 -17.29
CA LYS A 603 42.50 1.79 -17.42
C LYS A 603 41.56 0.75 -18.03
N PHE A 604 40.32 0.64 -17.54
CA PHE A 604 39.37 -0.37 -18.02
C PHE A 604 38.73 -0.02 -19.38
N THR A 605 38.70 1.26 -19.75
CA THR A 605 38.15 1.71 -21.05
C THR A 605 39.22 1.80 -22.13
N HIS A 606 40.46 2.18 -21.81
CA HIS A 606 41.58 2.25 -22.74
C HIS A 606 42.30 0.90 -22.93
N ALA A 607 42.34 0.01 -21.92
CA ALA A 607 42.73 -1.39 -22.17
C ALA A 607 41.80 -2.09 -23.19
N ASN A 608 40.62 -1.53 -23.40
CA ASN A 608 39.63 -1.95 -24.40
C ASN A 608 39.72 -1.19 -25.74
N GLN A 609 40.57 -0.14 -25.83
CA GLN A 609 40.80 0.71 -27.00
C GLN A 609 42.23 0.64 -27.55
N ASP A 610 43.21 0.10 -26.82
CA ASP A 610 44.57 -0.12 -27.34
C ASP A 610 44.65 -1.27 -28.38
N GLU A 611 43.53 -1.95 -28.66
CA GLU A 611 43.35 -2.73 -29.89
C GLU A 611 42.58 -1.99 -31.00
N THR A 612 42.03 -0.80 -30.73
CA THR A 612 41.17 -0.06 -31.67
C THR A 612 41.30 1.47 -31.58
N ALA A 613 42.52 2.00 -31.58
CA ALA A 613 42.76 3.43 -31.83
C ALA A 613 44.14 3.67 -32.49
N SER A 614 44.24 3.34 -33.77
CA SER A 614 45.04 4.15 -34.70
C SER A 614 44.08 4.69 -35.77
N GLU A 615 43.56 5.88 -35.52
CA GLU A 615 43.06 6.75 -36.58
C GLU A 615 44.27 7.40 -37.24
N ASP A 616 44.89 6.66 -38.15
CA ASP A 616 45.52 7.23 -39.34
C ASP A 616 45.48 6.16 -40.43
N GLY A 617 44.86 6.50 -41.56
CA GLY A 617 44.55 5.55 -42.61
C GLY A 617 45.79 4.99 -43.28
N HIS A 618 46.04 3.68 -43.13
CA HIS A 618 46.42 2.75 -44.21
C HIS A 618 46.74 1.35 -43.64
N LYS A 619 46.07 0.34 -44.21
CA LYS A 619 46.49 -1.06 -44.40
C LYS A 619 47.15 -1.82 -43.22
N THR A 620 46.56 -3.01 -42.96
CA THR A 620 47.18 -4.24 -42.38
C THR A 620 47.12 -4.30 -40.84
N LEU A 621 46.43 -5.27 -40.22
CA LEU A 621 46.76 -6.69 -40.25
C LEU A 621 45.53 -7.60 -40.33
N CYS A 622 45.25 -8.13 -41.52
CA CYS A 622 44.80 -9.51 -41.62
C CYS A 622 45.93 -10.39 -41.04
N ARG A 623 45.77 -10.89 -39.81
CA ARG A 623 46.51 -12.10 -39.41
C ARG A 623 45.82 -13.29 -40.07
N HIS A 624 46.39 -13.72 -41.19
CA HIS A 624 46.06 -14.93 -41.95
C HIS A 624 46.35 -16.25 -41.20
N ASP A 625 46.17 -16.29 -39.88
CA ASP A 625 46.34 -17.51 -39.07
C ASP A 625 45.17 -17.77 -38.09
N ALA A 626 44.11 -16.96 -38.13
CA ALA A 626 42.90 -17.27 -37.37
C ALA A 626 42.13 -18.36 -38.12
N LEU A 627 42.14 -19.58 -37.56
CA LEU A 627 41.26 -20.66 -38.03
C LEU A 627 39.82 -20.14 -38.18
N PRO A 628 39.10 -20.55 -39.24
CA PRO A 628 37.74 -20.07 -39.46
C PRO A 628 36.87 -20.39 -38.25
N LEU A 629 36.00 -19.44 -37.88
CA LEU A 629 35.10 -19.58 -36.75
C LEU A 629 34.20 -20.80 -36.95
N GLN A 630 34.30 -21.76 -36.03
CA GLN A 630 33.54 -23.00 -36.11
C GLN A 630 32.14 -22.81 -35.52
N LEU A 631 31.10 -23.02 -36.34
CA LEU A 631 29.70 -22.98 -35.95
C LEU A 631 29.12 -24.39 -36.02
N THR A 632 28.88 -25.03 -34.87
CA THR A 632 28.25 -26.35 -34.85
C THR A 632 26.74 -26.23 -34.68
N LEU A 633 25.96 -26.72 -35.66
CA LEU A 633 24.50 -26.74 -35.59
C LEU A 633 24.02 -28.03 -34.93
N ARG A 634 23.35 -27.88 -33.78
CA ARG A 634 22.62 -28.93 -33.07
C ARG A 634 21.20 -28.44 -32.75
N ASN A 635 20.77 -28.61 -31.50
CA ASN A 635 19.59 -27.93 -30.95
C ASN A 635 19.80 -26.41 -30.82
N HIS A 636 21.05 -25.99 -30.67
CA HIS A 636 21.54 -24.61 -30.68
C HIS A 636 22.66 -24.47 -31.72
N ILE A 637 23.05 -23.23 -32.03
CA ILE A 637 24.31 -22.95 -32.70
C ILE A 637 25.37 -22.87 -31.60
N VAL A 638 26.35 -23.77 -31.62
CA VAL A 638 27.46 -23.79 -30.69
C VAL A 638 28.62 -23.04 -31.33
N ILE A 639 29.20 -22.09 -30.60
CA ILE A 639 30.32 -21.26 -31.05
C ILE A 639 31.42 -21.33 -29.98
N PRO A 640 32.65 -21.78 -30.30
CA PRO A 640 33.75 -21.81 -29.35
C PRO A 640 34.12 -20.42 -28.83
N LYS A 641 34.40 -20.29 -27.52
CA LYS A 641 34.78 -19.03 -26.87
C LYS A 641 36.21 -18.58 -27.17
N GLY A 642 37.10 -19.52 -27.48
CA GLY A 642 38.55 -19.32 -27.42
C GLY A 642 39.11 -18.17 -28.28
N ASN A 643 38.38 -17.68 -29.30
CA ASN A 643 38.78 -16.58 -30.18
C ASN A 643 37.56 -15.83 -30.76
N LEU A 644 36.59 -15.42 -29.94
CA LEU A 644 35.47 -14.62 -30.43
C LEU A 644 35.90 -13.15 -30.65
N PRO A 645 35.79 -12.60 -31.88
CA PRO A 645 36.08 -11.19 -32.10
C PRO A 645 35.14 -10.31 -31.27
N LYS A 646 35.66 -9.26 -30.63
CA LYS A 646 34.86 -8.34 -29.80
C LYS A 646 33.63 -7.78 -30.52
N ARG A 647 33.76 -7.45 -31.81
CA ARG A 647 32.62 -7.02 -32.66
C ARG A 647 31.51 -8.07 -32.75
N LEU A 648 31.89 -9.36 -32.86
CA LEU A 648 30.93 -10.46 -32.85
C LEU A 648 30.30 -10.62 -31.46
N THR A 649 31.10 -10.53 -30.40
CA THR A 649 30.62 -10.59 -29.01
C THR A 649 29.59 -9.48 -28.73
N ASP A 650 29.86 -8.24 -29.16
CA ASP A 650 28.96 -7.10 -28.98
C ASP A 650 27.70 -7.22 -29.84
N PHE A 651 27.82 -7.70 -31.08
CA PHE A 651 26.67 -8.02 -31.92
C PHE A 651 25.76 -9.08 -31.30
N LEU A 652 26.35 -10.19 -30.80
CA LEU A 652 25.59 -11.24 -30.13
C LEU A 652 24.89 -10.72 -28.87
N LYS A 653 25.61 -9.96 -28.03
CA LYS A 653 25.02 -9.26 -26.87
C LYS A 653 23.81 -8.45 -27.29
N ASP A 654 23.92 -7.65 -28.34
CA ASP A 654 22.86 -6.71 -28.71
C ASP A 654 21.62 -7.38 -29.29
N GLU A 655 21.82 -8.40 -30.10
CA GLU A 655 20.74 -9.13 -30.74
C GLU A 655 20.04 -10.13 -29.84
N LEU A 656 20.81 -10.83 -28.99
CA LEU A 656 20.31 -11.96 -28.21
C LEU A 656 20.01 -11.60 -26.75
N ASN A 657 20.44 -10.42 -26.29
CA ASN A 657 19.98 -9.84 -25.02
C ASN A 657 19.04 -8.66 -25.28
N PHE A 658 17.80 -8.97 -25.64
CA PHE A 658 16.78 -7.99 -26.01
C PHE A 658 15.81 -7.69 -24.86
N VAL A 659 15.23 -6.49 -24.89
CA VAL A 659 14.37 -5.99 -23.82
C VAL A 659 13.08 -6.80 -23.72
N ASN A 660 12.73 -7.23 -22.53
CA ASN A 660 11.47 -7.89 -22.25
C ASN A 660 10.31 -6.88 -22.39
N SER A 661 9.49 -7.03 -23.43
CA SER A 661 8.36 -6.13 -23.68
C SER A 661 7.36 -6.09 -22.51
N LYS A 662 7.18 -7.21 -21.79
CA LYS A 662 6.35 -7.27 -20.58
C LYS A 662 6.89 -6.36 -19.48
N TYR A 663 8.21 -6.28 -19.33
CA TYR A 663 8.85 -5.38 -18.37
C TYR A 663 8.52 -3.91 -18.69
N ILE A 664 8.62 -3.53 -19.96
CA ILE A 664 8.28 -2.16 -20.44
C ILE A 664 6.79 -1.90 -20.24
N ILE A 665 5.91 -2.84 -20.62
CA ILE A 665 4.46 -2.71 -20.49
C ILE A 665 4.07 -2.53 -19.02
N ASN A 666 4.63 -3.34 -18.13
CA ASN A 666 4.41 -3.21 -16.69
C ASN A 666 4.87 -1.84 -16.18
N GLN A 667 6.03 -1.35 -16.63
CA GLN A 667 6.53 -0.04 -16.24
C GLN A 667 5.58 1.09 -16.71
N ARG A 668 5.12 1.04 -17.95
CA ARG A 668 4.15 2.00 -18.52
C ARG A 668 2.81 1.97 -17.77
N LEU A 669 2.29 0.77 -17.51
CA LEU A 669 1.03 0.53 -16.79
C LEU A 669 1.15 0.76 -15.28
N GLY A 670 2.34 1.07 -14.75
CA GLY A 670 2.54 1.23 -13.31
C GLY A 670 2.34 -0.07 -12.53
N LYS A 671 2.48 -1.25 -13.13
CA LYS A 671 2.47 -2.55 -12.44
C LYS A 671 3.85 -2.86 -11.83
N SER A 672 3.93 -3.89 -10.99
CA SER A 672 5.19 -4.34 -10.40
C SER A 672 5.97 -5.22 -11.39
N ASN A 673 7.28 -5.04 -11.47
CA ASN A 673 8.20 -5.90 -12.23
C ASN A 673 8.91 -6.93 -11.33
N TYR A 674 8.40 -7.18 -10.12
CA TYR A 674 8.96 -8.20 -9.24
C TYR A 674 9.02 -9.56 -9.96
N LYS A 675 10.22 -10.15 -10.04
CA LYS A 675 10.55 -11.39 -10.78
C LYS A 675 10.32 -11.32 -12.31
N THR A 676 10.21 -10.13 -12.88
CA THR A 676 10.18 -9.96 -14.34
C THR A 676 11.54 -9.43 -14.76
N GLU A 677 12.31 -10.26 -15.47
CA GLU A 677 13.62 -9.87 -16.00
C GLU A 677 13.47 -8.74 -17.02
N ARG A 678 14.40 -7.79 -17.00
CA ARG A 678 14.40 -6.63 -17.91
C ARG A 678 14.81 -7.02 -19.32
N TYR A 679 15.70 -8.00 -19.46
CA TYR A 679 16.20 -8.51 -20.73
C TYR A 679 16.01 -10.03 -20.74
N PHE A 680 15.63 -10.59 -21.89
CA PHE A 680 15.77 -12.02 -22.11
C PHE A 680 17.22 -12.29 -22.51
N LYS A 681 17.87 -13.24 -21.84
CA LYS A 681 19.22 -13.69 -22.19
C LYS A 681 19.12 -14.95 -23.03
N ALA A 682 19.27 -14.85 -24.35
CA ALA A 682 19.17 -16.00 -25.25
C ALA A 682 20.53 -16.67 -25.53
N ILE A 683 21.62 -16.10 -25.01
CA ILE A 683 22.96 -16.70 -25.05
C ILE A 683 23.11 -17.55 -23.79
N THR A 684 23.34 -18.84 -23.96
CA THR A 684 23.82 -19.73 -22.90
C THR A 684 25.28 -20.08 -23.16
N HIS A 685 25.97 -20.59 -22.15
CA HIS A 685 27.38 -20.93 -22.28
C HIS A 685 27.76 -22.10 -21.39
N ASP A 686 28.85 -22.76 -21.78
CA ASP A 686 29.63 -23.67 -20.94
C ASP A 686 31.08 -23.16 -20.86
N ASP A 687 31.99 -23.97 -20.33
CA ASP A 687 33.40 -23.58 -20.13
C ASP A 687 34.14 -23.28 -21.44
N HIS A 688 33.69 -23.83 -22.57
CA HIS A 688 34.44 -23.79 -23.84
C HIS A 688 33.67 -23.11 -24.98
N SER A 689 32.34 -23.00 -24.88
CA SER A 689 31.48 -22.56 -25.97
C SER A 689 30.34 -21.67 -25.48
N ILE A 690 29.81 -20.86 -26.39
CA ILE A 690 28.51 -20.22 -26.28
C ILE A 690 27.50 -20.94 -27.17
N MET A 691 26.24 -20.89 -26.77
CA MET A 691 25.12 -21.51 -27.43
C MET A 691 24.06 -20.45 -27.69
N VAL A 692 23.65 -20.32 -28.96
CA VAL A 692 22.63 -19.35 -29.38
C VAL A 692 21.48 -20.04 -30.14
N PRO A 693 20.28 -19.43 -30.22
CA PRO A 693 19.14 -20.07 -30.85
C PRO A 693 19.39 -20.38 -32.33
N ARG A 694 19.07 -21.61 -32.77
CA ARG A 694 19.27 -22.04 -34.16
C ARG A 694 18.59 -21.14 -35.20
N GLY A 695 17.43 -20.57 -34.85
CA GLY A 695 16.72 -19.62 -35.71
C GLY A 695 17.50 -18.33 -36.02
N PHE A 696 18.56 -18.04 -35.28
CA PHE A 696 19.42 -16.88 -35.47
C PHE A 696 20.50 -17.08 -36.55
N LEU A 697 20.63 -18.29 -37.10
CA LEU A 697 21.72 -18.65 -38.03
C LEU A 697 21.85 -17.69 -39.20
N ASN A 698 20.75 -17.38 -39.90
CA ASN A 698 20.78 -16.49 -41.06
C ASN A 698 21.29 -15.08 -40.72
N ARG A 699 20.92 -14.58 -39.53
CA ARG A 699 21.34 -13.25 -39.07
C ARG A 699 22.80 -13.25 -38.62
N LEU A 700 23.24 -14.33 -37.99
CA LEU A 700 24.64 -14.54 -37.64
C LEU A 700 25.53 -14.63 -38.87
N THR A 701 25.18 -15.48 -39.85
CA THR A 701 25.98 -15.65 -41.08
C THR A 701 26.01 -14.37 -41.92
N GLN A 702 24.90 -13.63 -41.97
CA GLN A 702 24.86 -12.31 -42.61
C GLN A 702 25.87 -11.36 -41.95
N PHE A 703 25.85 -11.23 -40.61
CA PHE A 703 26.78 -10.38 -39.90
C PHE A 703 28.25 -10.78 -40.11
N LEU A 704 28.54 -12.09 -40.06
CA LEU A 704 29.89 -12.61 -40.28
C LEU A 704 30.41 -12.26 -41.68
N ASN A 705 29.57 -12.43 -42.71
CA ASN A 705 29.89 -12.05 -44.09
C ASN A 705 30.10 -10.53 -44.23
N GLU A 706 29.22 -9.71 -43.67
CA GLU A 706 29.31 -8.24 -43.71
C GLU A 706 30.56 -7.70 -43.02
N ASN A 707 31.12 -8.44 -42.05
CA ASN A 707 32.33 -8.08 -41.31
C ASN A 707 33.58 -8.86 -41.77
N GLU A 708 33.50 -9.59 -42.89
CA GLU A 708 34.60 -10.37 -43.45
C GLU A 708 35.24 -11.38 -42.46
N ILE A 709 34.41 -11.94 -41.56
CA ILE A 709 34.84 -12.96 -40.59
C ILE A 709 34.67 -14.33 -41.25
N GLU A 710 35.77 -15.05 -41.49
CA GLU A 710 35.73 -16.40 -42.05
C GLU A 710 35.11 -17.39 -41.05
N PHE A 711 34.16 -18.22 -41.51
CA PHE A 711 33.47 -19.19 -40.66
C PHE A 711 33.17 -20.49 -41.40
N GLN A 712 33.05 -21.58 -40.64
CA GLN A 712 32.65 -22.90 -41.13
C GLN A 712 31.44 -23.39 -40.34
N ILE A 713 30.48 -24.00 -41.04
CA ILE A 713 29.28 -24.56 -40.42
C ILE A 713 29.38 -26.08 -40.44
N HIS A 714 29.37 -26.68 -39.26
CA HIS A 714 29.27 -28.13 -39.07
C HIS A 714 27.86 -28.49 -38.63
N ASP A 715 27.10 -29.12 -39.53
CA ASP A 715 25.74 -29.56 -39.23
C ASP A 715 25.74 -30.95 -38.59
N GLU A 716 25.45 -30.99 -37.29
CA GLU A 716 25.33 -32.22 -36.49
C GLU A 716 23.89 -32.49 -36.06
N ARG A 717 22.91 -31.88 -36.74
CA ARG A 717 21.50 -32.17 -36.48
C ARG A 717 21.18 -33.60 -36.91
N GLN A 718 20.36 -34.27 -36.10
CA GLN A 718 19.92 -35.61 -36.41
C GLN A 718 18.92 -35.57 -37.57
N LYS A 719 19.26 -36.29 -38.65
CA LYS A 719 18.34 -36.64 -39.73
C LYS A 719 17.99 -38.12 -39.58
N LEU A 720 16.71 -38.41 -39.45
CA LEU A 720 16.21 -39.77 -39.32
C LEU A 720 15.86 -40.35 -40.69
N ASP A 721 15.59 -41.64 -40.72
CA ASP A 721 15.15 -42.32 -41.94
C ASP A 721 13.90 -41.64 -42.52
N SER A 722 13.90 -41.55 -43.86
CA SER A 722 12.81 -40.93 -44.60
C SER A 722 11.50 -41.69 -44.38
N ILE A 723 10.44 -40.96 -44.03
CA ILE A 723 9.08 -41.53 -43.96
C ILE A 723 8.30 -41.06 -45.19
N ASP A 724 7.91 -42.01 -46.03
CA ASP A 724 7.05 -41.74 -47.16
C ASP A 724 5.58 -41.70 -46.71
N LEU A 725 4.98 -40.53 -46.86
CA LEU A 725 3.57 -40.28 -46.58
C LEU A 725 2.90 -39.84 -47.87
N VAL A 726 1.75 -40.42 -48.19
CA VAL A 726 1.00 -40.11 -49.42
C VAL A 726 -0.27 -39.34 -49.03
N PRO A 727 -0.30 -38.01 -49.23
CA PRO A 727 -1.49 -37.22 -48.94
C PRO A 727 -2.68 -37.64 -49.81
N THR A 728 -3.86 -37.82 -49.22
CA THR A 728 -5.09 -38.18 -49.94
C THR A 728 -5.93 -36.96 -50.38
N TYR A 729 -5.38 -35.75 -50.26
CA TYR A 729 -6.05 -34.48 -50.56
C TYR A 729 -5.35 -33.68 -51.65
N LYS A 730 -6.04 -32.66 -52.17
CA LYS A 730 -5.47 -31.64 -53.07
C LYS A 730 -5.39 -30.30 -52.36
N LEU A 731 -4.26 -29.62 -52.51
CA LEU A 731 -4.06 -28.27 -52.00
C LEU A 731 -4.87 -27.25 -52.81
N PHE A 732 -5.41 -26.25 -52.13
CA PHE A 732 -5.90 -25.06 -52.82
C PHE A 732 -4.73 -24.20 -53.34
N PRO A 733 -4.94 -23.37 -54.39
CA PRO A 733 -3.88 -22.53 -54.95
C PRO A 733 -3.18 -21.63 -53.92
N HIS A 734 -3.91 -21.06 -52.96
CA HIS A 734 -3.33 -20.23 -51.92
C HIS A 734 -2.47 -21.02 -50.92
N GLN A 735 -2.83 -22.29 -50.66
CA GLN A 735 -2.04 -23.18 -49.80
C GLN A 735 -0.74 -23.57 -50.49
N ALA A 736 -0.81 -23.97 -51.77
CA ALA A 736 0.37 -24.30 -52.57
C ALA A 736 1.36 -23.13 -52.62
N LYS A 737 0.87 -21.91 -52.90
CA LYS A 737 1.69 -20.70 -52.90
C LYS A 737 2.36 -20.43 -51.54
N ALA A 738 1.65 -20.65 -50.44
CA ALA A 738 2.22 -20.47 -49.10
C ALA A 738 3.34 -21.48 -48.80
N LEU A 739 3.19 -22.72 -49.27
CA LEU A 739 4.11 -23.82 -49.03
C LEU A 739 5.37 -23.78 -49.90
N GLN A 740 5.32 -23.15 -51.07
CA GLN A 740 6.51 -22.93 -51.92
C GLN A 740 7.65 -22.22 -51.15
N ASN A 741 7.34 -21.32 -50.23
CA ASN A 741 8.33 -20.63 -49.40
C ASN A 741 9.12 -21.55 -48.45
N PHE A 742 8.70 -22.82 -48.30
CA PHE A 742 9.30 -23.82 -47.41
C PHE A 742 10.03 -24.93 -48.17
N GLU A 743 10.05 -24.93 -49.51
CA GLU A 743 10.69 -26.00 -50.31
C GLU A 743 12.19 -26.08 -49.99
N ASP A 744 12.92 -24.98 -50.18
CA ASP A 744 14.37 -24.90 -49.94
C ASP A 744 14.73 -24.37 -48.54
N LYS A 745 13.75 -24.28 -47.63
CA LYS A 745 13.95 -23.80 -46.26
C LYS A 745 13.71 -24.92 -45.27
N GLU A 746 14.59 -25.04 -44.29
CA GLU A 746 14.51 -26.07 -43.25
C GLU A 746 13.56 -25.71 -42.11
N GLY A 747 13.07 -24.47 -42.07
CA GLY A 747 12.11 -23.99 -41.08
C GLY A 747 11.61 -22.59 -41.42
N GLY A 748 10.57 -22.16 -40.72
CA GLY A 748 9.97 -20.83 -40.90
C GLY A 748 8.68 -20.66 -40.12
N ILE A 749 8.07 -19.48 -40.23
CA ILE A 749 6.81 -19.14 -39.58
C ILE A 749 5.72 -19.04 -40.64
N LEU A 750 4.74 -19.95 -40.61
CA LEU A 750 3.58 -19.93 -41.48
C LEU A 750 2.45 -19.10 -40.85
N VAL A 751 2.21 -17.90 -41.38
CA VAL A 751 1.11 -17.02 -40.92
C VAL A 751 -0.08 -17.16 -41.86
N ALA A 752 -1.20 -17.68 -41.35
CA ALA A 752 -2.45 -17.81 -42.13
C ALA A 752 -3.70 -17.58 -41.26
N PRO A 753 -4.76 -16.94 -41.77
CA PRO A 753 -5.98 -16.69 -41.02
C PRO A 753 -6.76 -17.99 -40.69
N PRO A 754 -7.72 -17.95 -39.74
CA PRO A 754 -8.63 -19.07 -39.50
C PRO A 754 -9.37 -19.47 -40.79
N GLY A 755 -9.64 -20.77 -40.98
CA GLY A 755 -10.30 -21.28 -42.17
C GLY A 755 -9.40 -21.54 -43.38
N SER A 756 -8.16 -21.01 -43.44
CA SER A 756 -7.24 -21.24 -44.57
C SER A 756 -6.71 -22.67 -44.72
N GLY A 757 -7.07 -23.58 -43.80
CA GLY A 757 -6.58 -24.96 -43.81
C GLY A 757 -5.14 -25.12 -43.31
N LYS A 758 -4.78 -24.44 -42.20
CA LYS A 758 -3.44 -24.57 -41.58
C LYS A 758 -3.05 -26.00 -41.25
N THR A 759 -4.02 -26.82 -40.84
CA THR A 759 -3.80 -28.25 -40.59
C THR A 759 -3.35 -28.97 -41.85
N ILE A 760 -4.05 -28.76 -42.97
CA ILE A 760 -3.69 -29.34 -44.27
C ILE A 760 -2.30 -28.88 -44.71
N MET A 761 -2.01 -27.58 -44.61
CA MET A 761 -0.68 -27.05 -44.92
C MET A 761 0.42 -27.66 -44.05
N GLY A 762 0.15 -27.90 -42.77
CA GLY A 762 1.10 -28.57 -41.86
C GLY A 762 1.30 -30.05 -42.21
N LEU A 763 0.23 -30.79 -42.51
CA LEU A 763 0.33 -32.19 -42.96
C LEU A 763 1.14 -32.29 -44.27
N GLU A 764 0.93 -31.36 -45.19
CA GLU A 764 1.64 -31.31 -46.46
C GLU A 764 3.14 -31.03 -46.23
N LEU A 765 3.49 -30.13 -45.30
CA LEU A 765 4.88 -29.91 -44.93
C LEU A 765 5.53 -31.16 -44.34
N ILE A 766 4.81 -31.90 -43.49
CA ILE A 766 5.30 -33.16 -42.91
C ILE A 766 5.55 -34.19 -44.01
N ALA A 767 4.60 -34.35 -44.94
CA ALA A 767 4.73 -35.26 -46.08
C ALA A 767 5.89 -34.88 -47.01
N ARG A 768 6.09 -33.59 -47.29
CA ARG A 768 7.21 -33.09 -48.12
C ARG A 768 8.56 -33.25 -47.44
N LYS A 769 8.65 -33.02 -46.14
CA LYS A 769 9.91 -33.09 -45.39
C LYS A 769 10.32 -34.52 -45.04
N LYS A 770 9.39 -35.48 -45.04
CA LYS A 770 9.66 -36.92 -44.85
C LYS A 770 10.46 -37.24 -43.59
N GLN A 771 10.18 -36.53 -42.50
CA GLN A 771 10.83 -36.73 -41.21
C GLN A 771 9.75 -36.90 -40.13
N PRO A 772 10.04 -37.64 -39.04
CA PRO A 772 9.16 -37.68 -37.87
C PRO A 772 8.83 -36.27 -37.38
N ALA A 773 7.54 -36.02 -37.16
CA ALA A 773 7.05 -34.70 -36.80
C ALA A 773 6.39 -34.70 -35.42
N LEU A 774 6.81 -33.77 -34.56
CA LEU A 774 6.14 -33.48 -33.30
C LEU A 774 5.20 -32.29 -33.50
N ILE A 775 3.90 -32.50 -33.27
CA ILE A 775 2.87 -31.46 -33.36
C ILE A 775 2.47 -31.06 -31.93
N ILE A 776 2.68 -29.78 -31.60
CA ILE A 776 2.36 -29.23 -30.28
C ILE A 776 1.16 -28.28 -30.39
N VAL A 777 0.12 -28.52 -29.60
CA VAL A 777 -1.11 -27.74 -29.59
C VAL A 777 -1.54 -27.37 -28.17
N HIS A 778 -2.24 -26.25 -28.02
CA HIS A 778 -2.54 -25.67 -26.71
C HIS A 778 -3.80 -26.25 -26.02
N ARG A 779 -4.60 -27.06 -26.71
CA ARG A 779 -5.86 -27.65 -26.20
C ARG A 779 -6.07 -29.07 -26.70
N LYS A 780 -6.69 -29.91 -25.86
CA LYS A 780 -7.02 -31.31 -26.17
C LYS A 780 -7.93 -31.47 -27.39
N GLN A 781 -8.94 -30.61 -27.55
CA GLN A 781 -9.84 -30.65 -28.72
C GLN A 781 -9.10 -30.47 -30.05
N ILE A 782 -8.09 -29.60 -30.08
CA ILE A 782 -7.28 -29.38 -31.29
C ILE A 782 -6.37 -30.59 -31.54
N LEU A 783 -5.85 -31.22 -30.48
CA LEU A 783 -5.09 -32.45 -30.60
C LEU A 783 -5.94 -33.56 -31.23
N GLU A 784 -7.15 -33.77 -30.73
CA GLU A 784 -8.11 -34.75 -31.27
C GLU A 784 -8.41 -34.48 -32.75
N GLN A 785 -8.59 -33.20 -33.11
CA GLN A 785 -8.77 -32.79 -34.51
C GLN A 785 -7.53 -33.09 -35.37
N TRP A 786 -6.31 -32.88 -34.86
CA TRP A 786 -5.10 -33.25 -35.61
C TRP A 786 -4.99 -34.75 -35.81
N VAL A 787 -5.29 -35.56 -34.78
CA VAL A 787 -5.26 -37.01 -34.86
C VAL A 787 -6.24 -37.52 -35.92
N GLU A 788 -7.50 -37.06 -35.89
CA GLU A 788 -8.51 -37.42 -36.90
C GLU A 788 -8.07 -37.05 -38.32
N ARG A 789 -7.43 -35.87 -38.49
CA ARG A 789 -6.97 -35.39 -39.80
C ARG A 789 -5.76 -36.17 -40.29
N ILE A 790 -4.83 -36.55 -39.42
CA ILE A 790 -3.69 -37.40 -39.75
C ILE A 790 -4.18 -38.77 -40.22
N GLU A 791 -5.10 -39.38 -39.49
CA GLU A 791 -5.70 -40.67 -39.85
C GLU A 791 -6.42 -40.59 -41.20
N THR A 792 -7.28 -39.57 -41.37
CA THR A 792 -8.05 -39.39 -42.62
C THR A 792 -7.16 -39.10 -43.84
N PHE A 793 -6.12 -38.29 -43.67
CA PHE A 793 -5.41 -37.69 -44.80
C PHE A 793 -4.02 -38.25 -45.08
N LEU A 794 -3.41 -38.93 -44.12
CA LEU A 794 -2.09 -39.56 -44.24
C LEU A 794 -2.13 -41.08 -43.99
N ASP A 795 -3.32 -41.64 -43.70
CA ASP A 795 -3.54 -43.08 -43.48
C ASP A 795 -2.71 -43.67 -42.33
N ILE A 796 -2.42 -42.86 -41.31
CA ILE A 796 -1.71 -43.29 -40.11
C ILE A 796 -2.74 -43.62 -39.03
N PRO A 797 -2.86 -44.89 -38.59
CA PRO A 797 -3.86 -45.28 -37.61
C PRO A 797 -3.58 -44.64 -36.25
N LYS A 798 -4.66 -44.27 -35.55
CA LYS A 798 -4.57 -43.76 -34.19
C LYS A 798 -4.00 -44.83 -33.24
N LYS A 799 -2.99 -44.45 -32.46
CA LYS A 799 -2.44 -45.28 -31.36
C LYS A 799 -3.15 -45.01 -30.04
#